data_AF-A0A7X1JHU8-F1
#
_entry.id   AF-A0A7X1JHU8-F1
#
_cell.length_a   1.000
_cell.length_b   1.000
_cell.length_c   1.000
_cell.angle_alpha   90.00
_cell.angle_beta   90.00
_cell.angle_gamma   90.00
#
_symmetry.space_group_name_H-M   'P 1'
#
loop_
_entity.id
_entity.type
_entity.pdbx_description
1 polymer ?
#
loop_
_entity_poly.entity_id
_entity_poly.type
_entity_poly.pdbx_seq_one_letter_code
_entity_poly.pdbx_strand_id
1 'polypeptide(L)'
;MSPRIRTSFPYETTHEDLRVPLADGTLLYARVWRPLTDEPVPALLEYLPCRLTDWTAPRDFQRHPWYAGHGYASVRVDIRGHGNSEGLPTDEYSAAELADGVEVVHWLAAQPWCDGKVGMFGISWGGVNSLQIAALAPEPLKAIVTVCSTDDRYDNDAHYTGGSVLAVDMHAWAATMLAFVSRPPDPRYVGDAWRDMWLRRLEAVEPFLHTWLDHRTRDNYWRHGSVREDYGAIEAAVLAVGGWHDPYRDTVLRLVEHLPADRVRGLIGPWSHQYPDRGLPPGPAIGFLQETLRWWDHWLKGTDTGAMKEPLLRAYVSDSHPPATVYGTLPGRWVGEPAWPSPHITNVTYALQGAPVLVRSPMQTGVDAGRFLPFGNDADLPPDQREEDARSACFEFAVGEETWVLGRPKVRLRLTSEVSRGQVVARVCDVAPDGSSTLVTRGVLNLSARHGRERAVPWEPGATEDVEFELNGIGHAFTAGHRIRLAVSSAYWPWVWPQAESGAGFTLDSAGSLLELPVHARGDSSEVAFEEPEQAEPLGVSHPVTLDEPRPERLVVRDVAKGEWRLEVDPRYGGTRVYPDGLEFTEDALETYTIREADPLSARTRSDWSIRLHRPELAWDTTVRTRSEITCDTEDFIASNEVICTDGGEVVFHRTWEKRIPRTAGQ
;
A
#
# COMPACT_ATOMS: atom_id res chain seq x y z
N MET A 1 2.12 -12.74 -17.72
CA MET A 1 2.93 -13.90 -18.14
C MET A 1 3.51 -14.50 -16.87
N SER A 2 3.49 -15.83 -16.71
CA SER A 2 4.07 -16.46 -15.52
C SER A 2 5.60 -16.37 -15.56
N PRO A 3 6.28 -16.14 -14.43
CA PRO A 3 7.74 -16.05 -14.39
C PRO A 3 8.42 -17.34 -14.83
N ARG A 4 9.56 -17.22 -15.50
CA ARG A 4 10.44 -18.36 -15.81
C ARG A 4 11.03 -18.90 -14.51
N ILE A 5 10.87 -20.19 -14.26
CA ILE A 5 11.53 -20.84 -13.13
C ILE A 5 12.98 -21.17 -13.50
N ARG A 6 13.93 -20.63 -12.72
CA ARG A 6 15.36 -20.87 -12.87
C ARG A 6 15.82 -21.91 -11.84
N THR A 7 16.46 -22.95 -12.35
CA THR A 7 16.95 -24.09 -11.56
C THR A 7 18.47 -24.21 -11.56
N SER A 8 19.16 -23.36 -12.32
CA SER A 8 20.63 -23.36 -12.43
C SER A 8 21.17 -21.96 -12.15
N PHE A 9 22.07 -21.87 -11.17
CA PHE A 9 22.64 -20.63 -10.66
C PHE A 9 24.18 -20.72 -10.64
N PRO A 10 24.88 -19.57 -10.64
CA PRO A 10 26.33 -19.53 -10.46
C PRO A 10 26.85 -20.22 -9.19
N TYR A 11 26.05 -20.20 -8.11
CA TYR A 11 26.36 -20.86 -6.84
C TYR A 11 25.28 -21.86 -6.46
N GLU A 12 25.68 -23.00 -5.91
CA GLU A 12 24.79 -23.81 -5.07
C GLU A 12 24.39 -23.03 -3.82
N THR A 13 23.22 -23.31 -3.26
CA THR A 13 22.69 -22.57 -2.12
C THR A 13 22.33 -23.49 -0.95
N THR A 14 22.45 -22.96 0.26
CA THR A 14 21.96 -23.58 1.49
C THR A 14 21.12 -22.56 2.26
N HIS A 15 20.32 -23.03 3.22
CA HIS A 15 19.66 -22.14 4.16
C HIS A 15 19.66 -22.71 5.57
N GLU A 16 19.66 -21.81 6.55
CA GLU A 16 19.55 -22.15 7.96
C GLU A 16 18.71 -21.12 8.71
N ASP A 17 18.08 -21.58 9.77
CA ASP A 17 17.32 -20.74 10.71
C ASP A 17 18.21 -20.39 11.91
N LEU A 18 18.22 -19.13 12.31
CA LEU A 18 19.07 -18.62 13.40
C LEU A 18 18.35 -17.61 14.29
N ARG A 19 19.02 -17.27 15.41
CA ARG A 19 18.58 -16.24 16.36
C ARG A 19 19.52 -15.04 16.30
N VAL A 20 18.98 -13.87 16.00
CA VAL A 20 19.71 -12.59 16.04
C VAL A 20 19.53 -11.98 17.43
N PRO A 21 20.58 -11.93 18.27
CA PRO A 21 20.50 -11.28 19.56
C PRO A 21 20.52 -9.76 19.42
N LEU A 22 19.56 -9.10 20.05
CA LEU A 22 19.55 -7.65 20.25
C LEU A 22 20.25 -7.27 21.55
N ALA A 23 20.61 -6.00 21.69
CA ALA A 23 21.33 -5.47 22.87
C ALA A 23 20.54 -5.66 24.18
N ASP A 24 19.21 -5.68 24.12
CA ASP A 24 18.34 -5.90 25.28
C ASP A 24 18.16 -7.39 25.65
N GLY A 25 18.80 -8.30 24.91
CA GLY A 25 18.73 -9.75 25.11
C GLY A 25 17.61 -10.44 24.35
N THR A 26 16.75 -9.70 23.64
CA THR A 26 15.69 -10.28 22.80
C THR A 26 16.29 -11.01 21.60
N LEU A 27 15.78 -12.21 21.32
CA LEU A 27 16.21 -12.99 20.16
C LEU A 27 15.22 -12.88 19.00
N LEU A 28 15.62 -12.24 17.90
CA LEU A 28 14.83 -12.24 16.68
C LEU A 28 15.07 -13.52 15.87
N TYR A 29 14.03 -14.05 15.25
CA TYR A 29 14.11 -15.20 14.36
C TYR A 29 14.42 -14.77 12.94
N ALA A 30 15.40 -15.45 12.34
CA ALA A 30 15.79 -15.19 10.97
C ALA A 30 16.03 -16.49 10.21
N ARG A 31 15.82 -16.43 8.90
CA ARG A 31 16.32 -17.43 7.95
C ARG A 31 17.33 -16.77 7.03
N VAL A 32 18.47 -17.44 6.84
CA VAL A 32 19.55 -16.98 5.96
C VAL A 32 19.71 -17.99 4.84
N TRP A 33 19.55 -17.54 3.60
CA TRP A 33 19.93 -18.29 2.40
C TRP A 33 21.31 -17.82 1.94
N ARG A 34 22.27 -18.74 1.81
CA ARG A 34 23.67 -18.42 1.50
C ARG A 34 24.16 -19.16 0.25
N PRO A 35 25.01 -18.55 -0.59
CA PRO A 35 25.82 -19.27 -1.56
C PRO A 35 26.81 -20.20 -0.85
N LEU A 36 27.05 -21.37 -1.43
CA LEU A 36 28.16 -22.24 -1.02
C LEU A 36 29.46 -21.70 -1.62
N THR A 37 30.20 -20.94 -0.82
CA THR A 37 31.51 -20.36 -1.15
C THR A 37 32.34 -20.16 0.12
N ASP A 38 33.66 -20.13 -0.02
CA ASP A 38 34.60 -19.84 1.08
C ASP A 38 34.80 -18.33 1.32
N GLU A 39 34.38 -17.48 0.38
CA GLU A 39 34.55 -16.03 0.46
C GLU A 39 33.33 -15.36 1.11
N PRO A 40 33.52 -14.37 2.01
CA PRO A 40 32.42 -13.55 2.52
C PRO A 40 31.70 -12.81 1.40
N VAL A 41 30.37 -12.69 1.51
CA VAL A 41 29.50 -12.06 0.51
C VAL A 41 28.65 -10.94 1.13
N PRO A 42 28.19 -9.94 0.37
CA PRO A 42 27.24 -8.96 0.89
C PRO A 42 25.92 -9.59 1.34
N ALA A 43 25.29 -8.99 2.34
CA ALA A 43 24.00 -9.43 2.87
C ALA A 43 22.84 -8.60 2.30
N LEU A 44 21.68 -9.22 2.06
CA LEU A 44 20.43 -8.56 1.68
C LEU A 44 19.36 -8.85 2.73
N LEU A 45 18.83 -7.83 3.39
CA LEU A 45 17.88 -7.97 4.50
C LEU A 45 16.45 -7.59 4.08
N GLU A 46 15.51 -8.46 4.39
CA GLU A 46 14.06 -8.19 4.40
C GLU A 46 13.52 -8.36 5.83
N TYR A 47 13.00 -7.28 6.42
CA TYR A 47 12.61 -7.16 7.84
C TYR A 47 11.18 -6.64 7.94
N LEU A 48 10.21 -7.41 8.45
CA LEU A 48 8.77 -7.04 8.52
C LEU A 48 7.94 -8.07 9.34
N PRO A 49 6.75 -7.72 9.86
CA PRO A 49 5.97 -8.54 10.82
C PRO A 49 5.22 -9.73 10.21
N CYS A 50 5.18 -9.83 8.88
CA CYS A 50 4.46 -10.88 8.16
C CYS A 50 5.28 -12.19 8.14
N ARG A 51 5.34 -12.86 9.28
CA ARG A 51 5.72 -14.28 9.53
C ARG A 51 6.41 -15.03 8.38
N LEU A 52 7.74 -15.15 8.52
CA LEU A 52 8.69 -15.90 7.69
C LEU A 52 8.29 -17.38 7.45
N THR A 53 7.69 -18.06 8.42
CA THR A 53 7.47 -19.51 8.36
C THR A 53 6.10 -19.92 7.84
N ASP A 54 5.22 -18.95 7.55
CA ASP A 54 3.90 -19.23 6.99
C ASP A 54 3.53 -18.24 5.90
N TRP A 55 2.98 -17.08 6.24
CA TRP A 55 2.31 -16.19 5.30
C TRP A 55 3.25 -15.76 4.16
N THR A 56 4.47 -15.30 4.45
CA THR A 56 5.41 -14.86 3.40
C THR A 56 6.27 -15.99 2.83
N ALA A 57 6.32 -17.14 3.48
CA ALA A 57 7.19 -18.25 3.07
C ALA A 57 7.13 -18.59 1.56
N PRO A 58 5.95 -18.62 0.88
CA PRO A 58 5.89 -18.91 -0.54
C PRO A 58 6.62 -17.88 -1.41
N ARG A 59 6.48 -16.58 -1.12
CA ARG A 59 7.15 -15.51 -1.89
C ARG A 59 8.65 -15.46 -1.58
N ASP A 60 8.99 -15.72 -0.32
CA ASP A 60 10.36 -15.64 0.20
C ASP A 60 11.22 -16.74 -0.45
N PHE A 61 10.66 -17.95 -0.61
CA PHE A 61 11.33 -19.09 -1.25
C PHE A 61 11.61 -18.89 -2.75
N GLN A 62 10.89 -18.00 -3.42
CA GLN A 62 11.13 -17.73 -4.84
C GLN A 62 12.26 -16.70 -5.07
N ARG A 63 12.65 -15.96 -4.04
CA ARG A 63 13.53 -14.77 -4.16
C ARG A 63 14.81 -14.88 -3.36
N HIS A 64 14.75 -15.28 -2.09
CA HIS A 64 15.97 -15.39 -1.28
C HIS A 64 16.94 -16.45 -1.84
N PRO A 65 16.49 -17.65 -2.28
CA PRO A 65 17.37 -18.59 -2.98
C PRO A 65 17.90 -18.05 -4.30
N TRP A 66 17.11 -17.24 -5.02
CA TRP A 66 17.55 -16.64 -6.27
C TRP A 66 18.72 -15.67 -6.04
N TYR A 67 18.64 -14.79 -5.03
CA TYR A 67 19.77 -13.93 -4.67
C TYR A 67 20.96 -14.71 -4.12
N ALA A 68 20.71 -15.74 -3.31
CA ALA A 68 21.77 -16.63 -2.82
C ALA A 68 22.53 -17.30 -3.97
N GLY A 69 21.81 -17.77 -4.99
CA GLY A 69 22.41 -18.34 -6.20
C GLY A 69 23.28 -17.36 -7.00
N HIS A 70 23.13 -16.05 -6.78
CA HIS A 70 23.92 -14.97 -7.40
C HIS A 70 24.98 -14.36 -6.46
N GLY A 71 25.32 -15.05 -5.37
CA GLY A 71 26.44 -14.68 -4.50
C GLY A 71 26.08 -13.60 -3.47
N TYR A 72 24.91 -13.70 -2.85
CA TYR A 72 24.46 -12.85 -1.73
C TYR A 72 23.99 -13.69 -0.55
N ALA A 73 24.27 -13.27 0.68
CA ALA A 73 23.55 -13.83 1.83
C ALA A 73 22.19 -13.13 1.94
N SER A 74 21.11 -13.78 1.51
CA SER A 74 19.77 -13.19 1.56
C SER A 74 19.07 -13.60 2.86
N VAL A 75 18.58 -12.63 3.62
CA VAL A 75 18.14 -12.82 5.02
C VAL A 75 16.74 -12.27 5.20
N ARG A 76 15.88 -13.08 5.81
CA ARG A 76 14.52 -12.71 6.21
C ARG A 76 14.42 -12.75 7.73
N VAL A 77 13.91 -11.67 8.34
CA VAL A 77 13.79 -11.54 9.80
C VAL A 77 12.35 -11.20 10.19
N ASP A 78 11.79 -11.98 11.10
CA ASP A 78 10.54 -11.61 11.77
C ASP A 78 10.84 -10.50 12.79
N ILE A 79 10.11 -9.39 12.74
CA ILE A 79 10.34 -8.32 13.72
C ILE A 79 9.95 -8.78 15.13
N ARG A 80 10.43 -8.05 16.15
CA ARG A 80 10.08 -8.28 17.55
C ARG A 80 8.57 -8.45 17.73
N GLY A 81 8.16 -9.40 18.56
CA GLY A 81 6.75 -9.63 18.85
C GLY A 81 5.98 -10.42 17.79
N HIS A 82 6.60 -10.76 16.66
CA HIS A 82 5.95 -11.40 15.52
C HIS A 82 6.61 -12.73 15.16
N GLY A 83 5.85 -13.58 14.49
CA GLY A 83 6.29 -14.92 14.08
C GLY A 83 6.97 -15.66 15.23
N ASN A 84 8.18 -16.14 14.97
CA ASN A 84 8.96 -16.91 15.94
C ASN A 84 10.07 -16.08 16.64
N SER A 85 10.16 -14.77 16.39
CA SER A 85 11.03 -13.84 17.15
C SER A 85 10.52 -13.69 18.56
N GLU A 86 11.34 -13.33 19.54
CA GLU A 86 10.93 -13.04 20.92
C GLU A 86 10.29 -11.64 21.08
N GLY A 87 10.04 -11.23 22.33
CA GLY A 87 9.53 -9.90 22.65
C GLY A 87 8.03 -9.70 22.43
N LEU A 88 7.60 -8.45 22.62
CA LEU A 88 6.21 -8.01 22.51
C LEU A 88 6.02 -7.19 21.23
N PRO A 89 4.84 -7.27 20.59
CA PRO A 89 4.52 -6.41 19.47
C PRO A 89 4.48 -4.95 19.91
N THR A 90 4.91 -4.07 19.02
CA THR A 90 4.86 -2.61 19.20
C THR A 90 3.89 -1.99 18.21
N ASP A 91 3.73 -0.67 18.27
CA ASP A 91 2.99 0.07 17.25
C ASP A 91 3.67 -0.01 15.87
N GLU A 92 2.91 0.33 14.82
CA GLU A 92 3.36 0.33 13.43
C GLU A 92 4.54 1.29 13.22
N TYR A 93 5.67 0.75 12.72
CA TYR A 93 6.96 1.42 12.55
C TYR A 93 7.40 2.21 13.79
N SER A 94 7.29 1.59 14.96
CA SER A 94 7.72 2.23 16.22
C SER A 94 9.22 2.51 16.23
N ALA A 95 9.64 3.48 17.04
CA ALA A 95 11.07 3.76 17.26
C ALA A 95 11.86 2.52 17.70
N ALA A 96 11.21 1.59 18.43
CA ALA A 96 11.83 0.33 18.85
C ALA A 96 12.03 -0.62 17.65
N GLU A 97 11.04 -0.74 16.75
CA GLU A 97 11.18 -1.52 15.52
C GLU A 97 12.34 -1.00 14.66
N LEU A 98 12.44 0.31 14.48
CA LEU A 98 13.51 0.90 13.66
C LEU A 98 14.89 0.73 14.31
N ALA A 99 14.98 0.86 15.63
CA ALA A 99 16.22 0.60 16.37
C ALA A 99 16.66 -0.86 16.27
N ASP A 100 15.73 -1.81 16.45
CA ASP A 100 15.98 -3.24 16.26
C ASP A 100 16.48 -3.51 14.82
N GLY A 101 15.88 -2.87 13.81
CA GLY A 101 16.31 -2.98 12.42
C GLY A 101 17.75 -2.51 12.18
N VAL A 102 18.14 -1.39 12.79
CA VAL A 102 19.53 -0.89 12.77
C VAL A 102 20.49 -1.88 13.43
N GLU A 103 20.12 -2.46 14.57
CA GLU A 103 20.93 -3.48 15.24
C GLU A 103 21.10 -4.73 14.37
N VAL A 104 20.05 -5.17 13.68
CA VAL A 104 20.11 -6.31 12.74
C VAL A 104 21.07 -6.00 11.59
N VAL A 105 21.06 -4.79 11.02
CA VAL A 105 22.01 -4.37 9.97
C VAL A 105 23.45 -4.50 10.46
N HIS A 106 23.75 -3.98 11.66
CA HIS A 106 25.10 -4.09 12.24
C HIS A 106 25.49 -5.54 12.55
N TRP A 107 24.55 -6.34 13.06
CA TRP A 107 24.78 -7.75 13.35
C TRP A 107 25.12 -8.54 12.08
N LEU A 108 24.39 -8.31 10.99
CA LEU A 108 24.64 -8.94 9.70
C LEU A 108 26.04 -8.62 9.16
N ALA A 109 26.41 -7.33 9.19
CA ALA A 109 27.71 -6.87 8.73
C ALA A 109 28.89 -7.48 9.52
N ALA A 110 28.66 -7.89 10.77
CA ALA A 110 29.66 -8.51 11.62
C ALA A 110 29.80 -10.04 11.45
N GLN A 111 28.94 -10.68 10.65
CA GLN A 111 29.00 -12.12 10.47
C GLN A 111 30.21 -12.54 9.62
N PRO A 112 30.85 -13.69 9.90
CA PRO A 112 32.06 -14.12 9.19
C PRO A 112 31.81 -14.44 7.71
N TRP A 113 30.57 -14.69 7.33
CA TRP A 113 30.15 -14.91 5.94
C TRP A 113 29.72 -13.61 5.23
N CYS A 114 29.67 -12.48 5.94
CA CYS A 114 29.34 -11.17 5.36
C CYS A 114 30.61 -10.37 5.06
N ASP A 115 30.67 -9.71 3.89
CA ASP A 115 31.80 -8.83 3.52
C ASP A 115 31.75 -7.45 4.20
N GLY A 116 30.82 -7.26 5.14
CA GLY A 116 30.58 -6.01 5.86
C GLY A 116 29.57 -5.07 5.20
N LYS A 117 29.06 -5.38 4.00
CA LYS A 117 28.07 -4.55 3.32
C LYS A 117 26.69 -5.17 3.36
N VAL A 118 25.70 -4.34 3.65
CA VAL A 118 24.29 -4.73 3.75
C VAL A 118 23.48 -3.92 2.75
N GLY A 119 22.58 -4.60 2.05
CA GLY A 119 21.45 -3.99 1.36
C GLY A 119 20.14 -4.34 2.05
N MET A 120 19.11 -3.50 1.92
CA MET A 120 17.77 -3.78 2.42
C MET A 120 16.73 -3.72 1.32
N PHE A 121 15.72 -4.58 1.37
CA PHE A 121 14.62 -4.53 0.43
C PHE A 121 13.32 -5.01 1.07
N GLY A 122 12.22 -4.60 0.45
CA GLY A 122 10.92 -5.11 0.82
C GLY A 122 9.82 -4.43 0.04
N ILE A 123 8.61 -4.98 0.21
CA ILE A 123 7.37 -4.40 -0.30
C ILE A 123 6.48 -3.97 0.84
N SER A 124 5.72 -2.89 0.66
CA SER A 124 4.75 -2.43 1.66
C SER A 124 5.48 -2.07 2.95
N TRP A 125 5.13 -2.69 4.07
CA TRP A 125 5.86 -2.59 5.34
C TRP A 125 7.37 -2.75 5.23
N GLY A 126 7.84 -3.78 4.51
CA GLY A 126 9.28 -3.99 4.31
C GLY A 126 9.92 -2.93 3.42
N GLY A 127 9.15 -2.29 2.54
CA GLY A 127 9.61 -1.14 1.77
C GLY A 127 9.70 0.11 2.66
N VAL A 128 8.63 0.43 3.38
CA VAL A 128 8.54 1.57 4.30
C VAL A 128 9.65 1.53 5.34
N ASN A 129 9.83 0.41 6.05
CA ASN A 129 10.87 0.36 7.08
C ASN A 129 12.29 0.29 6.50
N SER A 130 12.50 -0.25 5.30
CA SER A 130 13.81 -0.15 4.62
C SER A 130 14.17 1.31 4.34
N LEU A 131 13.19 2.13 3.95
CA LEU A 131 13.37 3.55 3.70
C LEU A 131 13.59 4.34 5.02
N GLN A 132 12.82 4.03 6.07
CA GLN A 132 12.99 4.66 7.39
C GLN A 132 14.32 4.30 8.05
N ILE A 133 14.75 3.04 7.98
CA ILE A 133 16.05 2.60 8.50
C ILE A 133 17.19 3.21 7.69
N ALA A 134 17.04 3.36 6.37
CA ALA A 134 18.03 4.08 5.55
C ALA A 134 18.20 5.55 5.97
N ALA A 135 17.13 6.20 6.45
CA ALA A 135 17.19 7.55 7.01
C ALA A 135 17.85 7.61 8.40
N LEU A 136 18.01 6.48 9.09
CA LEU A 136 18.83 6.38 10.31
C LEU A 136 20.32 6.16 10.01
N ALA A 137 20.68 6.04 8.72
CA ALA A 137 22.05 5.94 8.20
C ALA A 137 22.98 4.96 8.96
N PRO A 138 22.58 3.69 9.19
CA PRO A 138 23.52 2.70 9.72
C PRO A 138 24.66 2.48 8.72
N GLU A 139 25.90 2.68 9.16
CA GLU A 139 27.08 2.69 8.27
C GLU A 139 27.15 1.47 7.32
N PRO A 140 26.87 0.22 7.74
CA PRO A 140 26.95 -0.93 6.84
C PRO A 140 25.90 -0.95 5.71
N LEU A 141 24.82 -0.18 5.80
CA LEU A 141 23.74 -0.14 4.82
C LEU A 141 24.14 0.73 3.61
N LYS A 142 24.40 0.09 2.47
CA LYS A 142 24.92 0.80 1.28
C LYS A 142 23.87 1.09 0.23
N ALA A 143 22.82 0.26 0.14
CA ALA A 143 21.75 0.45 -0.83
C ALA A 143 20.44 -0.18 -0.37
N ILE A 144 19.31 0.36 -0.83
CA ILE A 144 17.98 -0.20 -0.63
C ILE A 144 17.21 -0.36 -1.95
N VAL A 145 16.24 -1.27 -1.95
CA VAL A 145 15.18 -1.35 -2.95
C VAL A 145 13.84 -1.27 -2.21
N THR A 146 13.18 -0.12 -2.32
CA THR A 146 11.90 0.13 -1.65
C THR A 146 10.75 -0.02 -2.63
N VAL A 147 9.87 -1.00 -2.40
CA VAL A 147 8.78 -1.36 -3.31
C VAL A 147 7.43 -1.01 -2.69
N CYS A 148 6.58 -0.28 -3.42
CA CYS A 148 5.21 0.08 -2.98
C CYS A 148 5.18 0.58 -1.53
N SER A 149 6.00 1.59 -1.23
CA SER A 149 6.23 2.13 0.12
C SER A 149 5.82 3.60 0.20
N THR A 150 5.42 4.07 1.37
CA THR A 150 5.21 5.49 1.65
C THR A 150 6.43 6.23 2.21
N ASP A 151 6.61 7.50 1.84
CA ASP A 151 7.44 8.48 2.55
C ASP A 151 6.62 9.46 3.41
N ASP A 152 5.28 9.38 3.39
CA ASP A 152 4.34 10.15 4.20
C ASP A 152 3.27 9.25 4.83
N ARG A 153 3.44 8.92 6.11
CA ARG A 153 2.52 8.02 6.83
C ARG A 153 1.13 8.59 7.06
N TYR A 154 0.95 9.90 6.92
CA TYR A 154 -0.35 10.52 7.13
C TYR A 154 -1.18 10.51 5.85
N ASP A 155 -0.74 11.24 4.81
CA ASP A 155 -1.57 11.60 3.66
C ASP A 155 -1.29 10.77 2.39
N ASN A 156 -0.32 9.85 2.45
CA ASN A 156 0.01 8.90 1.38
C ASN A 156 0.16 7.47 1.94
N ASP A 157 -0.75 7.07 2.82
CA ASP A 157 -0.75 5.77 3.47
C ASP A 157 -2.19 5.26 3.69
N ALA A 158 -2.35 4.08 4.30
CA ALA A 158 -3.63 3.47 4.62
C ALA A 158 -4.49 4.26 5.62
N HIS A 159 -4.01 5.41 6.12
CA HIS A 159 -4.62 6.13 7.23
C HIS A 159 -5.51 7.30 6.78
N TYR A 160 -4.90 8.34 6.22
CA TYR A 160 -5.58 9.55 5.79
C TYR A 160 -5.29 9.85 4.33
N THR A 161 -6.22 10.54 3.68
CA THR A 161 -6.03 11.07 2.34
C THR A 161 -6.64 12.46 2.26
N GLY A 162 -5.82 13.46 1.93
CA GLY A 162 -6.23 14.86 1.90
C GLY A 162 -6.74 15.39 3.24
N GLY A 163 -6.29 14.82 4.36
CA GLY A 163 -6.80 15.11 5.72
C GLY A 163 -8.17 14.49 6.06
N SER A 164 -8.69 13.58 5.25
CA SER A 164 -9.87 12.77 5.58
C SER A 164 -9.45 11.36 5.97
N VAL A 165 -10.22 10.71 6.86
CA VAL A 165 -10.05 9.29 7.17
C VAL A 165 -10.28 8.47 5.91
N LEU A 166 -9.31 7.64 5.53
CA LEU A 166 -9.43 6.67 4.46
C LEU A 166 -10.26 5.48 4.96
N ALA A 167 -11.58 5.59 4.84
CA ALA A 167 -12.53 4.64 5.41
C ALA A 167 -12.37 3.22 4.87
N VAL A 168 -11.96 3.07 3.61
CA VAL A 168 -11.81 1.75 2.98
C VAL A 168 -10.63 0.98 3.53
N ASP A 169 -9.58 1.63 4.02
CA ASP A 169 -8.34 0.96 4.37
C ASP A 169 -7.89 1.17 5.81
N MET A 170 -8.09 2.34 6.43
CA MET A 170 -7.67 2.56 7.83
C MET A 170 -8.28 1.52 8.77
N HIS A 171 -9.56 1.19 8.57
CA HIS A 171 -10.24 0.16 9.34
C HIS A 171 -9.82 -1.25 8.93
N ALA A 172 -9.84 -1.55 7.63
CA ALA A 172 -9.54 -2.88 7.11
C ALA A 172 -8.10 -3.30 7.44
N TRP A 173 -7.14 -2.37 7.32
CA TRP A 173 -5.75 -2.57 7.67
C TRP A 173 -5.57 -2.77 9.17
N ALA A 174 -6.19 -1.94 10.01
CA ALA A 174 -6.12 -2.12 11.46
C ALA A 174 -6.69 -3.48 11.91
N ALA A 175 -7.80 -3.91 11.30
CA ALA A 175 -8.40 -5.22 11.57
C ALA A 175 -7.51 -6.38 11.12
N THR A 176 -6.91 -6.26 9.92
CA THR A 176 -5.91 -7.21 9.41
C THR A 176 -4.75 -7.33 10.38
N MET A 177 -4.20 -6.21 10.84
CA MET A 177 -3.07 -6.20 11.77
C MET A 177 -3.45 -6.77 13.14
N LEU A 178 -4.65 -6.50 13.65
CA LEU A 178 -5.14 -7.12 14.90
C LEU A 178 -5.21 -8.66 14.78
N ALA A 179 -5.69 -9.18 13.65
CA ALA A 179 -5.69 -10.63 13.39
C ALA A 179 -4.26 -11.17 13.27
N PHE A 180 -3.38 -10.46 12.56
CA PHE A 180 -2.03 -10.90 12.26
C PHE A 180 -1.11 -10.93 13.48
N VAL A 181 -1.17 -9.90 14.34
CA VAL A 181 -0.37 -9.80 15.57
C VAL A 181 -0.82 -10.81 16.63
N SER A 182 -2.08 -11.23 16.59
CA SER A 182 -2.66 -12.17 17.55
C SER A 182 -2.29 -13.64 17.29
N ARG A 183 -1.53 -13.93 16.22
CA ARG A 183 -1.15 -15.31 15.85
C ARG A 183 -0.08 -15.90 16.80
N PRO A 184 -0.19 -17.17 17.19
CA PRO A 184 0.80 -17.84 18.03
C PRO A 184 2.14 -18.06 17.32
N PRO A 185 3.29 -18.00 18.03
CA PRO A 185 4.53 -18.57 17.53
C PRO A 185 4.36 -20.08 17.30
N ASP A 186 5.10 -20.61 16.33
CA ASP A 186 4.99 -22.02 15.97
C ASP A 186 5.88 -22.89 16.90
N PRO A 187 5.31 -23.90 17.58
CA PRO A 187 6.03 -24.77 18.52
C PRO A 187 7.18 -25.55 17.88
N ARG A 188 7.16 -25.77 16.56
CA ARG A 188 8.28 -26.39 15.85
C ARG A 188 9.57 -25.59 16.01
N TYR A 189 9.46 -24.27 16.11
CA TYR A 189 10.60 -23.35 16.15
C TYR A 189 10.86 -22.80 17.56
N VAL A 190 9.82 -22.62 18.37
CA VAL A 190 9.92 -22.02 19.72
C VAL A 190 9.92 -23.08 20.83
N GLY A 191 9.51 -24.32 20.54
CA GLY A 191 9.40 -25.38 21.53
C GLY A 191 8.30 -25.09 22.55
N ASP A 192 8.39 -25.69 23.75
CA ASP A 192 7.35 -25.66 24.78
C ASP A 192 7.01 -24.24 25.30
N ALA A 193 7.89 -23.26 25.05
CA ALA A 193 7.67 -21.86 25.44
C ALA A 193 6.63 -21.13 24.57
N TRP A 194 6.18 -21.73 23.45
CA TRP A 194 5.31 -21.08 22.47
C TRP A 194 4.02 -20.53 23.10
N ARG A 195 3.40 -21.27 24.03
CA ARG A 195 2.10 -20.92 24.62
C ARG A 195 2.23 -19.75 25.58
N ASP A 196 3.21 -19.79 26.48
CA ASP A 196 3.46 -18.69 27.42
C ASP A 196 3.83 -17.40 26.67
N MET A 197 4.62 -17.54 25.60
CA MET A 197 4.99 -16.43 24.74
C MET A 197 3.78 -15.86 24.00
N TRP A 198 2.87 -16.71 23.51
CA TRP A 198 1.64 -16.28 22.87
C TRP A 198 0.73 -15.49 23.81
N LEU A 199 0.47 -16.02 25.01
CA LEU A 199 -0.43 -15.38 25.98
C LEU A 199 0.12 -14.01 26.43
N ARG A 200 1.44 -13.91 26.70
CA ARG A 200 2.06 -12.62 27.04
C ARG A 200 1.91 -11.58 25.92
N ARG A 201 1.97 -12.00 24.66
CA ARG A 201 1.75 -11.10 23.51
C ARG A 201 0.30 -10.64 23.45
N LEU A 202 -0.65 -11.57 23.55
CA LEU A 202 -2.08 -11.26 23.52
C LEU A 202 -2.48 -10.28 24.64
N GLU A 203 -1.88 -10.39 25.81
CA GLU A 203 -2.05 -9.43 26.90
C GLU A 203 -1.54 -8.02 26.55
N ALA A 204 -0.50 -7.91 25.72
CA ALA A 204 0.13 -6.65 25.32
C ALA A 204 -0.46 -6.01 24.05
N VAL A 205 -1.20 -6.77 23.22
CA VAL A 205 -1.79 -6.25 21.99
C VAL A 205 -2.80 -5.15 22.29
N GLU A 206 -2.73 -4.06 21.54
CA GLU A 206 -3.73 -3.01 21.48
C GLU A 206 -4.15 -2.77 20.01
N PRO A 207 -5.45 -2.51 19.72
CA PRO A 207 -5.88 -2.22 18.36
C PRO A 207 -5.26 -0.91 17.83
N PHE A 208 -4.45 -0.98 16.77
CA PHE A 208 -3.79 0.19 16.17
C PHE A 208 -4.77 1.30 15.76
N LEU A 209 -5.97 0.91 15.33
CA LEU A 209 -7.05 1.84 14.98
C LEU A 209 -7.29 2.92 16.05
N HIS A 210 -7.22 2.54 17.32
CA HIS A 210 -7.46 3.46 18.43
C HIS A 210 -6.42 4.58 18.50
N THR A 211 -5.17 4.26 18.17
CA THR A 211 -4.07 5.22 18.11
C THR A 211 -4.19 6.08 16.86
N TRP A 212 -4.43 5.46 15.70
CA TRP A 212 -4.52 6.17 14.41
C TRP A 212 -5.66 7.18 14.36
N LEU A 213 -6.83 6.86 14.95
CA LEU A 213 -7.96 7.78 15.06
C LEU A 213 -7.79 8.85 16.13
N ASP A 214 -6.88 8.69 17.11
CA ASP A 214 -6.57 9.78 18.05
C ASP A 214 -5.72 10.85 17.34
N HIS A 215 -4.80 10.43 16.49
CA HIS A 215 -3.89 11.29 15.73
C HIS A 215 -4.51 11.78 14.40
N ARG A 216 -5.49 12.68 14.48
CA ARG A 216 -6.27 13.12 13.30
C ARG A 216 -5.64 14.21 12.46
N THR A 217 -4.65 14.89 13.01
CA THR A 217 -3.82 15.86 12.29
C THR A 217 -2.42 15.29 12.12
N ARG A 218 -1.66 15.85 11.20
CA ARG A 218 -0.27 15.46 10.93
C ARG A 218 0.70 15.92 12.02
N ASP A 219 0.51 15.43 13.24
CA ASP A 219 1.33 15.74 14.40
C ASP A 219 2.64 14.90 14.45
N ASN A 220 3.32 14.94 15.60
CA ASN A 220 4.61 14.25 15.79
C ASN A 220 4.53 12.73 15.63
N TYR A 221 3.36 12.11 15.84
CA TYR A 221 3.16 10.68 15.64
C TYR A 221 3.43 10.31 14.18
N TRP A 222 2.79 11.01 13.25
CA TRP A 222 2.94 10.75 11.82
C TRP A 222 4.29 11.21 11.28
N ARG A 223 4.80 12.34 11.78
CA ARG A 223 6.12 12.88 11.39
C ARG A 223 7.25 11.90 11.70
N HIS A 224 7.20 11.20 12.83
CA HIS A 224 8.25 10.28 13.26
C HIS A 224 8.59 9.22 12.20
N GLY A 225 7.56 8.61 11.60
CA GLY A 225 7.75 7.57 10.59
C GLY A 225 7.72 8.08 9.15
N SER A 226 7.76 9.39 8.90
CA SER A 226 7.69 9.95 7.55
C SER A 226 9.07 10.43 7.09
N VAL A 227 9.63 9.80 6.07
CA VAL A 227 10.98 10.12 5.57
C VAL A 227 11.01 11.47 4.86
N ARG A 228 9.86 11.96 4.37
CA ARG A 228 9.75 13.28 3.74
C ARG A 228 10.10 14.47 4.64
N GLU A 229 10.25 14.26 5.95
CA GLU A 229 10.73 15.31 6.86
C GLU A 229 12.18 15.70 6.55
N ASP A 230 13.01 14.73 6.14
CA ASP A 230 14.41 14.95 5.79
C ASP A 230 14.94 13.84 4.87
N TYR A 231 14.80 14.02 3.55
CA TYR A 231 15.41 13.11 2.58
C TYR A 231 16.95 13.10 2.65
N GLY A 232 17.57 14.16 3.17
CA GLY A 232 19.02 14.29 3.27
C GLY A 232 19.67 13.33 4.27
N ALA A 233 18.88 12.81 5.22
CA ALA A 233 19.31 11.79 6.17
C ALA A 233 19.60 10.43 5.53
N ILE A 234 19.14 10.18 4.30
CA ILE A 234 19.39 8.93 3.59
C ILE A 234 20.80 8.94 2.98
N GLU A 235 21.68 8.11 3.53
CA GLU A 235 23.04 7.90 2.99
C GLU A 235 23.09 6.79 1.94
N ALA A 236 22.32 5.72 2.13
CA ALA A 236 22.23 4.58 1.23
C ALA A 236 21.68 4.98 -0.16
N ALA A 237 22.13 4.28 -1.21
CA ALA A 237 21.53 4.43 -2.53
C ALA A 237 20.10 3.87 -2.54
N VAL A 238 19.17 4.49 -3.28
CA VAL A 238 17.75 4.11 -3.31
C VAL A 238 17.29 3.72 -4.71
N LEU A 239 16.83 2.49 -4.89
CA LEU A 239 15.96 2.11 -6.01
C LEU A 239 14.51 2.13 -5.53
N ALA A 240 13.76 3.16 -5.94
CA ALA A 240 12.35 3.33 -5.60
C ALA A 240 11.46 2.71 -6.67
N VAL A 241 10.57 1.80 -6.27
CA VAL A 241 9.75 1.01 -7.18
C VAL A 241 8.29 1.08 -6.77
N GLY A 242 7.39 1.28 -7.73
CA GLY A 242 5.96 1.36 -7.49
C GLY A 242 5.14 0.99 -8.71
N GLY A 243 3.82 1.04 -8.56
CA GLY A 243 2.88 0.76 -9.62
C GLY A 243 1.81 1.84 -9.74
N TRP A 244 1.36 2.15 -10.96
CA TRP A 244 0.29 3.13 -11.18
C TRP A 244 -1.07 2.69 -10.67
N HIS A 245 -1.26 1.43 -10.28
CA HIS A 245 -2.48 0.98 -9.62
C HIS A 245 -2.27 0.76 -8.11
N ASP A 246 -1.07 1.00 -7.59
CA ASP A 246 -0.73 0.97 -6.18
C ASP A 246 -0.95 2.35 -5.52
N PRO A 247 -1.37 2.46 -4.25
CA PRO A 247 -1.59 3.75 -3.60
C PRO A 247 -0.30 4.54 -3.33
N TYR A 248 0.85 3.87 -3.24
CA TYR A 248 2.13 4.49 -2.86
C TYR A 248 2.96 5.00 -4.05
N ARG A 249 2.36 5.03 -5.24
CA ARG A 249 2.97 5.48 -6.51
C ARG A 249 3.71 6.82 -6.42
N ASP A 250 3.21 7.75 -5.60
CA ASP A 250 3.72 9.10 -5.52
C ASP A 250 5.04 9.19 -4.75
N THR A 251 5.31 8.23 -3.87
CA THR A 251 6.59 8.14 -3.16
C THR A 251 7.74 7.99 -4.13
N VAL A 252 7.58 7.21 -5.21
CA VAL A 252 8.65 7.05 -6.20
C VAL A 252 8.98 8.39 -6.84
N LEU A 253 7.95 9.16 -7.23
CA LEU A 253 8.12 10.49 -7.82
C LEU A 253 8.78 11.46 -6.84
N ARG A 254 8.38 11.46 -5.57
CA ARG A 254 8.97 12.32 -4.54
C ARG A 254 10.42 11.95 -4.22
N LEU A 255 10.76 10.66 -4.15
CA LEU A 255 12.12 10.22 -3.88
C LEU A 255 13.08 10.62 -5.01
N VAL A 256 12.71 10.43 -6.29
CA VAL A 256 13.57 10.86 -7.41
C VAL A 256 13.66 12.38 -7.55
N GLU A 257 12.66 13.11 -7.05
CA GLU A 257 12.67 14.58 -7.03
C GLU A 257 13.66 15.14 -6.00
N HIS A 258 13.77 14.51 -4.83
CA HIS A 258 14.47 15.10 -3.68
C HIS A 258 15.83 14.44 -3.38
N LEU A 259 16.05 13.18 -3.76
CA LEU A 259 17.33 12.50 -3.56
C LEU A 259 18.34 12.83 -4.67
N PRO A 260 19.65 12.82 -4.37
CA PRO A 260 20.67 13.06 -5.39
C PRO A 260 20.62 12.06 -6.55
N ALA A 261 20.67 12.57 -7.78
CA ALA A 261 20.55 11.77 -9.01
C ALA A 261 21.66 10.72 -9.20
N ASP A 262 22.77 10.81 -8.47
CA ASP A 262 23.84 9.83 -8.42
C ASP A 262 23.62 8.72 -7.37
N ARG A 263 22.52 8.77 -6.63
CA ARG A 263 22.15 7.78 -5.59
C ARG A 263 20.74 7.24 -5.71
N VAL A 264 19.88 7.78 -6.59
CA VAL A 264 18.48 7.35 -6.72
C VAL A 264 18.13 6.90 -8.13
N ARG A 265 17.33 5.84 -8.27
CA ARG A 265 16.63 5.49 -9.51
C ARG A 265 15.16 5.19 -9.20
N GLY A 266 14.25 5.61 -10.08
CA GLY A 266 12.81 5.37 -9.97
C GLY A 266 12.31 4.40 -11.04
N LEU A 267 11.38 3.52 -10.65
CA LEU A 267 10.71 2.59 -11.54
C LEU A 267 9.21 2.54 -11.21
N ILE A 268 8.34 2.92 -12.15
CA ILE A 268 6.89 2.85 -11.97
C ILE A 268 6.25 2.11 -13.13
N GLY A 269 5.75 0.90 -12.85
CA GLY A 269 5.03 0.08 -13.83
C GLY A 269 3.51 0.25 -13.75
N PRO A 270 2.75 -0.52 -14.54
CA PRO A 270 1.29 -0.53 -14.44
C PRO A 270 0.79 -1.21 -13.16
N TRP A 271 1.66 -1.86 -12.39
CA TRP A 271 1.30 -2.87 -11.39
C TRP A 271 0.38 -2.39 -10.27
N SER A 272 -0.29 -3.36 -9.66
CA SER A 272 -0.97 -3.29 -8.37
C SER A 272 0.04 -3.44 -7.22
N HIS A 273 -0.41 -3.62 -5.97
CA HIS A 273 0.44 -3.74 -4.79
C HIS A 273 1.20 -5.08 -4.74
N GLN A 274 2.24 -5.21 -5.57
CA GLN A 274 3.02 -6.44 -5.75
C GLN A 274 4.44 -6.17 -6.24
N TYR A 275 5.31 -7.18 -6.12
CA TYR A 275 6.61 -7.13 -6.79
C TYR A 275 6.43 -7.23 -8.31
N PRO A 276 7.19 -6.45 -9.11
CA PRO A 276 7.03 -6.40 -10.58
C PRO A 276 7.25 -7.73 -11.32
N ASP A 277 7.90 -8.71 -10.69
CA ASP A 277 8.15 -10.04 -11.25
C ASP A 277 7.03 -11.06 -10.97
N ARG A 278 5.99 -10.76 -10.17
CA ARG A 278 5.00 -11.81 -9.82
C ARG A 278 4.09 -12.24 -10.97
N GLY A 279 3.90 -11.38 -11.97
CA GLY A 279 3.04 -11.69 -13.10
C GLY A 279 1.54 -11.60 -12.83
N LEU A 280 1.12 -11.04 -11.68
CA LEU A 280 -0.30 -10.78 -11.41
C LEU A 280 -0.78 -9.52 -12.15
N PRO A 281 -2.08 -9.42 -12.46
CA PRO A 281 -2.65 -8.23 -13.07
C PRO A 281 -2.44 -6.92 -12.26
N PRO A 282 -2.28 -5.76 -12.92
CA PRO A 282 -2.03 -5.61 -14.35
C PRO A 282 -0.55 -5.76 -14.73
N GLY A 283 -0.30 -6.49 -15.82
CA GLY A 283 1.01 -6.55 -16.48
C GLY A 283 1.27 -5.38 -17.44
N PRO A 284 2.43 -5.38 -18.14
CA PRO A 284 3.38 -6.49 -18.20
C PRO A 284 4.24 -6.62 -16.93
N ALA A 285 4.59 -7.86 -16.58
CA ALA A 285 5.63 -8.13 -15.60
C ALA A 285 7.01 -7.98 -16.24
N ILE A 286 8.04 -7.77 -15.41
CA ILE A 286 9.42 -7.55 -15.85
C ILE A 286 10.40 -8.44 -15.09
N GLY A 287 11.61 -8.59 -15.62
CA GLY A 287 12.79 -9.17 -14.97
C GLY A 287 13.27 -8.42 -13.73
N PHE A 288 12.40 -8.28 -12.71
CA PHE A 288 12.67 -7.45 -11.54
C PHE A 288 13.87 -7.95 -10.73
N LEU A 289 14.01 -9.26 -10.55
CA LEU A 289 15.14 -9.82 -9.81
C LEU A 289 16.47 -9.53 -10.54
N GLN A 290 16.45 -9.51 -11.88
CA GLN A 290 17.61 -9.14 -12.68
C GLN A 290 17.94 -7.65 -12.55
N GLU A 291 16.92 -6.79 -12.54
CA GLU A 291 17.10 -5.35 -12.32
C GLU A 291 17.67 -5.04 -10.94
N THR A 292 17.15 -5.68 -9.88
CA THR A 292 17.70 -5.51 -8.53
C THR A 292 19.08 -6.15 -8.40
N LEU A 293 19.38 -7.26 -9.07
CA LEU A 293 20.74 -7.83 -9.08
C LEU A 293 21.76 -6.85 -9.65
N ARG A 294 21.44 -6.16 -10.75
CA ARG A 294 22.31 -5.12 -11.34
C ARG A 294 22.53 -3.96 -10.37
N TRP A 295 21.49 -3.60 -9.61
CA TRP A 295 21.57 -2.59 -8.55
C TRP A 295 22.48 -3.04 -7.40
N TRP A 296 22.30 -4.26 -6.91
CA TRP A 296 23.10 -4.83 -5.83
C TRP A 296 24.57 -4.98 -6.23
N ASP A 297 24.84 -5.52 -7.41
CA ASP A 297 26.20 -5.72 -7.88
C ASP A 297 26.95 -4.39 -8.04
N HIS A 298 26.23 -3.30 -8.37
CA HIS A 298 26.80 -1.96 -8.41
C HIS A 298 27.20 -1.45 -7.03
N TRP A 299 26.26 -1.40 -6.08
CA TRP A 299 26.47 -0.74 -4.79
C TRP A 299 27.16 -1.61 -3.74
N LEU A 300 27.00 -2.93 -3.80
CA LEU A 300 27.55 -3.86 -2.82
C LEU A 300 28.84 -4.53 -3.33
N LYS A 301 28.95 -4.81 -4.64
CA LYS A 301 30.16 -5.44 -5.20
C LYS A 301 31.08 -4.49 -5.97
N GLY A 302 30.65 -3.26 -6.25
CA GLY A 302 31.46 -2.27 -6.99
C GLY A 302 31.56 -2.56 -8.49
N THR A 303 30.66 -3.37 -9.05
CA THR A 303 30.64 -3.74 -10.47
C THR A 303 29.95 -2.65 -11.31
N ASP A 304 30.52 -2.23 -12.44
CA ASP A 304 29.81 -1.37 -13.39
C ASP A 304 28.78 -2.19 -14.18
N THR A 305 27.55 -2.22 -13.68
CA THR A 305 26.39 -2.89 -14.31
C THR A 305 25.61 -1.97 -15.25
N GLY A 306 26.05 -0.72 -15.41
CA GLY A 306 25.32 0.31 -16.13
C GLY A 306 24.03 0.80 -15.44
N ALA A 307 23.68 0.34 -14.24
CA ALA A 307 22.46 0.74 -13.53
C ALA A 307 22.35 2.28 -13.37
N MET A 308 23.47 2.97 -13.16
CA MET A 308 23.52 4.43 -13.05
C MET A 308 23.58 5.16 -14.40
N LYS A 309 23.64 4.45 -15.54
CA LYS A 309 23.58 5.05 -16.89
C LYS A 309 22.14 5.10 -17.43
N GLU A 310 21.22 4.43 -16.76
CA GLU A 310 19.80 4.40 -17.12
C GLU A 310 19.11 5.72 -16.74
N PRO A 311 17.96 6.03 -17.38
CA PRO A 311 17.13 7.18 -17.03
C PRO A 311 16.85 7.24 -15.52
N LEU A 312 16.78 8.46 -14.97
CA LEU A 312 16.52 8.70 -13.55
C LEU A 312 15.19 8.07 -13.12
N LEU A 313 14.16 8.22 -13.96
CA LEU A 313 12.84 7.60 -13.79
C LEU A 313 12.50 6.79 -15.03
N ARG A 314 12.14 5.52 -14.83
CA ARG A 314 11.54 4.65 -15.85
C ARG A 314 10.08 4.45 -15.51
N ALA A 315 9.18 4.90 -16.36
CA ALA A 315 7.74 4.89 -16.08
C ALA A 315 6.95 4.23 -17.20
N TYR A 316 5.86 3.57 -16.87
CA TYR A 316 4.91 3.05 -17.85
C TYR A 316 3.86 4.11 -18.19
N VAL A 317 3.56 4.37 -19.45
CA VAL A 317 2.41 5.19 -19.86
C VAL A 317 1.40 4.26 -20.50
N SER A 318 0.24 4.11 -19.85
CA SER A 318 -0.84 3.31 -20.41
C SER A 318 -1.47 4.00 -21.61
N ASP A 319 -1.81 3.24 -22.64
CA ASP A 319 -2.72 3.72 -23.68
C ASP A 319 -4.15 3.78 -23.10
N SER A 320 -5.00 4.63 -23.67
CA SER A 320 -6.44 4.58 -23.41
C SER A 320 -6.99 3.16 -23.57
N HIS A 321 -7.78 2.71 -22.60
CA HIS A 321 -8.37 1.38 -22.56
C HIS A 321 -9.80 1.44 -21.99
N PRO A 322 -10.68 0.48 -22.36
CA PRO A 322 -12.01 0.42 -21.79
C PRO A 322 -11.96 0.15 -20.28
N PRO A 323 -12.99 0.56 -19.51
CA PRO A 323 -13.04 0.30 -18.08
C PRO A 323 -13.25 -1.21 -17.81
N ALA A 324 -12.46 -1.75 -16.90
CA ALA A 324 -12.56 -3.13 -16.44
C ALA A 324 -12.00 -3.23 -15.01
N THR A 325 -12.48 -4.22 -14.25
CA THR A 325 -12.05 -4.44 -12.86
C THR A 325 -10.73 -5.20 -12.75
N VAL A 326 -10.21 -5.72 -13.87
CA VAL A 326 -8.92 -6.40 -13.97
C VAL A 326 -8.41 -6.32 -15.41
N TYR A 327 -7.09 -6.15 -15.57
CA TYR A 327 -6.42 -6.16 -16.87
C TYR A 327 -5.27 -7.15 -16.84
N GLY A 328 -5.30 -8.24 -17.62
CA GLY A 328 -4.16 -9.17 -17.64
C GLY A 328 -2.85 -8.51 -18.03
N THR A 329 -2.88 -7.63 -19.04
CA THR A 329 -1.79 -6.74 -19.42
C THR A 329 -2.41 -5.44 -19.91
N LEU A 330 -1.96 -4.33 -19.34
CA LEU A 330 -2.41 -3.02 -19.76
C LEU A 330 -1.70 -2.64 -21.06
N PRO A 331 -2.40 -2.11 -22.08
CA PRO A 331 -1.73 -1.55 -23.24
C PRO A 331 -0.97 -0.27 -22.84
N GLY A 332 0.15 -0.01 -23.49
CA GLY A 332 1.02 1.11 -23.16
C GLY A 332 2.48 0.83 -23.48
N ARG A 333 3.35 1.69 -22.97
CA ARG A 333 4.80 1.65 -23.23
C ARG A 333 5.62 2.22 -22.09
N TRP A 334 6.86 1.80 -22.02
CA TRP A 334 7.84 2.39 -21.10
C TRP A 334 8.43 3.68 -21.68
N VAL A 335 8.62 4.66 -20.80
CA VAL A 335 9.35 5.91 -21.06
C VAL A 335 10.48 6.08 -20.05
N GLY A 336 11.60 6.62 -20.51
CA GLY A 336 12.74 6.96 -19.67
C GLY A 336 12.92 8.47 -19.56
N GLU A 337 12.87 8.99 -18.34
CA GLU A 337 13.09 10.40 -18.02
C GLU A 337 14.50 10.64 -17.45
N PRO A 338 15.29 11.56 -18.04
CA PRO A 338 16.67 11.80 -17.62
C PRO A 338 16.78 12.58 -16.30
N ALA A 339 15.73 13.30 -15.92
CA ALA A 339 15.63 14.08 -14.70
C ALA A 339 14.19 14.10 -14.20
N TRP A 340 13.99 14.46 -12.92
CA TRP A 340 12.68 14.65 -12.34
C TRP A 340 12.71 15.89 -11.43
N PRO A 341 11.82 16.89 -11.62
CA PRO A 341 10.78 17.00 -12.66
C PRO A 341 11.36 16.90 -14.09
N SER A 342 10.63 16.22 -14.98
CA SER A 342 11.15 15.94 -16.33
C SER A 342 11.15 17.20 -17.21
N PRO A 343 12.20 17.41 -18.03
CA PRO A 343 12.22 18.48 -19.04
C PRO A 343 11.21 18.24 -20.18
N HIS A 344 10.65 17.04 -20.30
CA HIS A 344 9.66 16.69 -21.31
C HIS A 344 8.21 16.92 -20.84
N ILE A 345 8.02 17.44 -19.62
CA ILE A 345 6.70 17.70 -19.05
C ILE A 345 6.41 19.21 -19.06
N THR A 346 5.23 19.58 -19.55
CA THR A 346 4.68 20.94 -19.44
C THR A 346 3.30 20.87 -18.80
N ASN A 347 3.06 21.72 -17.79
CA ASN A 347 1.75 21.81 -17.16
C ASN A 347 0.78 22.57 -18.07
N VAL A 348 -0.33 21.90 -18.45
CA VAL A 348 -1.40 22.47 -19.27
C VAL A 348 -2.64 22.69 -18.42
N THR A 349 -3.16 23.92 -18.47
CA THR A 349 -4.34 24.34 -17.71
C THR A 349 -5.62 24.23 -18.53
N TYR A 350 -6.62 23.60 -17.95
CA TYR A 350 -7.98 23.45 -18.45
C TYR A 350 -8.94 24.23 -17.54
N ALA A 351 -9.36 25.41 -17.98
CA ALA A 351 -10.31 26.24 -17.24
C ALA A 351 -11.73 25.65 -17.32
N LEU A 352 -12.37 25.45 -16.17
CA LEU A 352 -13.75 25.00 -16.12
C LEU A 352 -14.68 26.08 -16.68
N GLN A 353 -15.80 25.66 -17.28
CA GLN A 353 -16.76 26.55 -17.91
C GLN A 353 -18.18 26.26 -17.39
N GLY A 354 -19.05 27.27 -17.46
CA GLY A 354 -20.46 27.16 -17.08
C GLY A 354 -20.83 28.01 -15.88
N ALA A 355 -22.12 27.94 -15.50
CA ALA A 355 -22.61 28.60 -14.29
C ALA A 355 -22.10 27.89 -13.03
N PRO A 356 -22.13 28.55 -11.86
CA PRO A 356 -21.89 27.87 -10.59
C PRO A 356 -22.84 26.68 -10.40
N VAL A 357 -22.34 25.58 -9.85
CA VAL A 357 -23.08 24.33 -9.68
C VAL A 357 -23.07 23.90 -8.22
N LEU A 358 -24.22 23.43 -7.72
CA LEU A 358 -24.29 22.77 -6.42
C LEU A 358 -23.79 21.33 -6.56
N VAL A 359 -22.66 21.02 -5.92
CA VAL A 359 -22.12 19.67 -5.80
C VAL A 359 -22.64 19.06 -4.50
N ARG A 360 -23.62 18.16 -4.62
CA ARG A 360 -24.24 17.44 -3.50
C ARG A 360 -24.46 15.97 -3.86
N SER A 361 -23.41 15.19 -3.70
CA SER A 361 -23.39 13.77 -4.03
C SER A 361 -24.12 12.94 -2.96
N PRO A 362 -24.90 11.92 -3.34
CA PRO A 362 -25.48 10.97 -2.40
C PRO A 362 -24.38 10.15 -1.73
N MET A 363 -24.60 9.68 -0.51
CA MET A 363 -23.52 9.17 0.35
C MET A 363 -22.81 7.92 -0.21
N GLN A 364 -23.49 7.10 -1.01
CA GLN A 364 -22.92 5.92 -1.68
C GLN A 364 -22.03 6.23 -2.90
N THR A 365 -21.87 7.50 -3.28
CA THR A 365 -20.93 7.89 -4.34
C THR A 365 -19.55 7.37 -3.97
N GLY A 366 -18.86 6.68 -4.86
CA GLY A 366 -17.58 6.01 -4.59
C GLY A 366 -17.68 4.50 -4.38
N VAL A 367 -18.87 3.89 -4.48
CA VAL A 367 -19.02 2.42 -4.42
C VAL A 367 -18.27 1.73 -5.56
N ASP A 368 -18.05 2.41 -6.69
CA ASP A 368 -17.27 1.94 -7.83
C ASP A 368 -15.85 2.54 -7.87
N ALA A 369 -15.30 2.92 -6.70
CA ALA A 369 -13.95 3.44 -6.57
C ALA A 369 -12.84 2.37 -6.73
N GLY A 370 -13.16 1.09 -6.80
CA GLY A 370 -12.19 -0.02 -6.70
C GLY A 370 -11.64 -0.19 -5.28
N ARG A 371 -10.66 -1.08 -5.10
CA ARG A 371 -9.91 -1.21 -3.84
C ARG A 371 -8.86 -0.11 -3.70
N PHE A 372 -8.51 0.22 -2.46
CA PHE A 372 -7.36 1.08 -2.20
C PHE A 372 -6.03 0.34 -2.41
N LEU A 373 -5.91 -0.87 -1.86
CA LEU A 373 -4.80 -1.80 -2.11
C LEU A 373 -5.26 -2.96 -3.02
N PRO A 374 -5.07 -2.85 -4.35
CA PRO A 374 -5.30 -3.98 -5.26
C PRO A 374 -4.13 -4.98 -5.21
N PHE A 375 -4.42 -6.26 -5.33
CA PHE A 375 -3.48 -7.39 -5.38
C PHE A 375 -3.47 -8.13 -6.73
N GLY A 376 -4.23 -7.63 -7.72
CA GLY A 376 -4.38 -8.28 -9.03
C GLY A 376 -5.52 -9.28 -9.10
N ASN A 377 -6.50 -9.12 -8.21
CA ASN A 377 -7.74 -9.89 -8.12
C ASN A 377 -8.77 -9.44 -9.18
N ASP A 378 -9.86 -10.20 -9.34
CA ASP A 378 -10.84 -10.03 -10.43
C ASP A 378 -11.67 -8.74 -10.28
N ALA A 379 -11.85 -8.25 -9.06
CA ALA A 379 -12.70 -7.11 -8.71
C ALA A 379 -11.94 -5.94 -8.05
N ASP A 380 -10.63 -5.83 -8.31
CA ASP A 380 -9.75 -4.86 -7.65
C ASP A 380 -9.86 -3.45 -8.22
N LEU A 381 -9.83 -3.33 -9.54
CA LEU A 381 -9.78 -2.03 -10.22
C LEU A 381 -11.18 -1.43 -10.38
N PRO A 382 -11.28 -0.09 -10.51
CA PRO A 382 -12.56 0.58 -10.70
C PRO A 382 -13.27 0.08 -11.97
N PRO A 383 -14.56 -0.29 -11.91
CA PRO A 383 -15.35 -0.55 -13.10
C PRO A 383 -15.68 0.77 -13.82
N ASP A 384 -16.56 0.71 -14.82
CA ASP A 384 -17.02 1.88 -15.56
C ASP A 384 -17.59 2.96 -14.63
N GLN A 385 -17.10 4.18 -14.78
CA GLN A 385 -17.40 5.30 -13.90
C GLN A 385 -18.69 6.05 -14.26
N ARG A 386 -19.46 5.62 -15.28
CA ARG A 386 -20.72 6.30 -15.68
C ARG A 386 -21.70 6.49 -14.52
N GLU A 387 -21.84 5.50 -13.64
CA GLU A 387 -22.72 5.62 -12.47
C GLU A 387 -22.23 6.66 -11.46
N GLU A 388 -20.91 6.73 -11.24
CA GLU A 388 -20.31 7.73 -10.35
C GLU A 388 -20.35 9.14 -10.96
N ASP A 389 -20.21 9.24 -12.28
CA ASP A 389 -20.32 10.48 -13.02
C ASP A 389 -21.74 11.06 -12.91
N ALA A 390 -22.77 10.22 -12.94
CA ALA A 390 -24.17 10.63 -12.73
C ALA A 390 -24.43 11.18 -11.30
N ARG A 391 -23.55 10.90 -10.34
CA ARG A 391 -23.60 11.38 -8.94
C ARG A 391 -22.65 12.56 -8.68
N SER A 392 -22.02 13.09 -9.73
CA SER A 392 -20.95 14.09 -9.67
C SER A 392 -21.24 15.29 -10.58
N ALA A 393 -20.63 16.44 -10.29
CA ALA A 393 -20.57 17.54 -11.24
C ALA A 393 -19.42 17.27 -12.23
N CYS A 394 -19.74 17.16 -13.52
CA CYS A 394 -18.78 16.77 -14.55
C CYS A 394 -18.44 17.94 -15.49
N PHE A 395 -17.15 18.15 -15.73
CA PHE A 395 -16.60 19.13 -16.66
C PHE A 395 -15.74 18.40 -17.68
N GLU A 396 -15.94 18.69 -18.96
CA GLU A 396 -15.31 17.94 -20.05
C GLU A 396 -14.46 18.82 -20.95
N PHE A 397 -13.33 18.26 -21.39
CA PHE A 397 -12.39 18.89 -22.31
C PHE A 397 -12.15 17.94 -23.49
N ALA A 398 -12.36 18.44 -24.71
CA ALA A 398 -12.15 17.64 -25.91
C ALA A 398 -10.66 17.35 -26.11
N VAL A 399 -10.35 16.10 -26.44
CA VAL A 399 -8.99 15.67 -26.78
C VAL A 399 -8.83 15.78 -28.30
N GLY A 400 -8.25 16.88 -28.77
CA GLY A 400 -8.06 17.12 -30.21
C GLY A 400 -6.92 16.29 -30.81
N GLU A 401 -5.88 16.06 -30.02
CA GLU A 401 -4.72 15.22 -30.33
C GLU A 401 -4.39 14.33 -29.12
N GLU A 402 -3.73 13.20 -29.37
CA GLU A 402 -3.33 12.28 -28.31
C GLU A 402 -2.50 13.03 -27.25
N THR A 403 -2.95 13.00 -26.00
CA THR A 403 -2.36 13.78 -24.90
C THR A 403 -1.87 12.84 -23.83
N TRP A 404 -0.56 12.82 -23.58
CA TRP A 404 0.05 11.98 -22.55
C TRP A 404 0.17 12.78 -21.27
N VAL A 405 -0.22 12.17 -20.17
CA VAL A 405 -0.04 12.69 -18.83
C VAL A 405 0.96 11.79 -18.10
N LEU A 406 1.99 12.40 -17.53
CA LEU A 406 2.95 11.73 -16.66
C LEU A 406 3.24 12.62 -15.46
N GLY A 407 2.97 12.13 -14.26
CA GLY A 407 3.19 12.89 -13.02
C GLY A 407 1.89 13.11 -12.26
N ARG A 408 1.83 14.16 -11.41
CA ARG A 408 0.71 14.45 -10.51
C ARG A 408 -0.18 15.56 -11.07
N PRO A 409 -1.41 15.26 -11.54
CA PRO A 409 -2.39 16.29 -11.86
C PRO A 409 -2.79 17.11 -10.64
N LYS A 410 -3.35 18.29 -10.89
CA LYS A 410 -3.71 19.23 -9.83
C LYS A 410 -5.03 19.91 -10.15
N VAL A 411 -5.81 20.22 -9.12
CA VAL A 411 -7.05 21.00 -9.26
C VAL A 411 -6.99 22.22 -8.37
N ARG A 412 -7.53 23.33 -8.88
CA ARG A 412 -7.84 24.53 -8.09
C ARG A 412 -9.32 24.82 -8.26
N LEU A 413 -10.05 24.82 -7.15
CA LEU A 413 -11.50 24.94 -7.13
C LEU A 413 -11.89 26.15 -6.29
N ARG A 414 -12.80 26.99 -6.81
CA ARG A 414 -13.44 28.04 -6.03
C ARG A 414 -14.76 27.54 -5.48
N LEU A 415 -14.85 27.41 -4.16
CA LEU A 415 -15.97 26.77 -3.48
C LEU A 415 -16.67 27.74 -2.53
N THR A 416 -17.98 27.61 -2.40
CA THR A 416 -18.79 28.23 -1.34
C THR A 416 -19.48 27.13 -0.55
N SER A 417 -19.31 27.10 0.78
CA SER A 417 -19.94 26.11 1.65
C SER A 417 -20.83 26.79 2.67
N GLU A 418 -22.06 26.29 2.81
CA GLU A 418 -23.05 26.74 3.81
C GLU A 418 -22.88 26.04 5.17
N VAL A 419 -21.90 25.14 5.28
CA VAL A 419 -21.59 24.36 6.48
C VAL A 419 -20.12 24.49 6.85
N SER A 420 -19.82 24.16 8.11
CA SER A 420 -18.47 24.32 8.65
C SER A 420 -17.50 23.23 8.22
N ARG A 421 -18.04 22.08 7.81
CA ARG A 421 -17.27 20.87 7.49
C ARG A 421 -17.77 20.24 6.21
N GLY A 422 -16.83 19.78 5.41
CA GLY A 422 -17.11 19.07 4.17
C GLY A 422 -15.83 18.54 3.57
N GLN A 423 -15.98 17.85 2.44
CA GLN A 423 -14.87 17.31 1.68
C GLN A 423 -15.19 17.45 0.19
N VAL A 424 -14.14 17.57 -0.61
CA VAL A 424 -14.21 17.56 -2.06
C VAL A 424 -13.37 16.42 -2.59
N VAL A 425 -13.93 15.70 -3.56
CA VAL A 425 -13.25 14.64 -4.29
C VAL A 425 -13.24 15.01 -5.77
N ALA A 426 -12.09 14.89 -6.39
CA ALA A 426 -11.89 15.13 -7.82
C ALA A 426 -11.42 13.84 -8.49
N ARG A 427 -12.11 13.42 -9.54
CA ARG A 427 -11.73 12.30 -10.42
C ARG A 427 -11.44 12.83 -11.80
N VAL A 428 -10.35 12.36 -12.41
CA VAL A 428 -10.08 12.53 -13.84
C VAL A 428 -10.40 11.21 -14.53
N CYS A 429 -11.29 11.25 -15.50
CA CYS A 429 -11.70 10.09 -16.30
C CYS A 429 -11.39 10.31 -17.78
N ASP A 430 -11.02 9.24 -18.48
CA ASP A 430 -10.97 9.18 -19.93
C ASP A 430 -12.33 8.70 -20.44
N VAL A 431 -13.04 9.56 -21.17
CA VAL A 431 -14.40 9.28 -21.68
C VAL A 431 -14.35 9.02 -23.18
N ALA A 432 -14.63 7.78 -23.56
CA ALA A 432 -14.62 7.35 -24.94
C ALA A 432 -15.85 7.88 -25.72
N PRO A 433 -15.82 7.85 -27.07
CA PRO A 433 -16.95 8.28 -27.90
C PRO A 433 -18.26 7.53 -27.66
N ASP A 434 -18.19 6.29 -27.18
CA ASP A 434 -19.36 5.48 -26.80
C ASP A 434 -19.95 5.84 -25.42
N GLY A 435 -19.27 6.72 -24.68
CA GLY A 435 -19.67 7.21 -23.37
C GLY A 435 -19.14 6.38 -22.19
N SER A 436 -18.40 5.29 -22.42
CA SER A 436 -17.68 4.60 -21.34
C SER A 436 -16.69 5.55 -20.66
N SER A 437 -16.57 5.43 -19.33
CA SER A 437 -15.77 6.33 -18.49
C SER A 437 -14.75 5.53 -17.70
N THR A 438 -13.48 5.63 -18.07
CA THR A 438 -12.35 4.96 -17.41
C THR A 438 -11.74 5.89 -16.38
N LEU A 439 -11.61 5.45 -15.12
CA LEU A 439 -10.93 6.25 -14.09
C LEU A 439 -9.42 6.29 -14.37
N VAL A 440 -8.86 7.50 -14.49
CA VAL A 440 -7.42 7.71 -14.73
C VAL A 440 -6.70 8.03 -13.42
N THR A 441 -7.20 9.01 -12.68
CA THR A 441 -6.69 9.34 -11.35
C THR A 441 -7.73 10.06 -10.50
N ARG A 442 -7.44 10.25 -9.21
CA ARG A 442 -8.29 10.95 -8.26
C ARG A 442 -7.49 11.64 -7.17
N GLY A 443 -8.13 12.54 -6.45
CA GLY A 443 -7.60 13.19 -5.26
C GLY A 443 -8.73 13.64 -4.33
N VAL A 444 -8.38 13.84 -3.07
CA VAL A 444 -9.32 14.16 -1.99
C VAL A 444 -8.79 15.39 -1.24
N LEU A 445 -9.70 16.24 -0.78
CA LEU A 445 -9.39 17.27 0.20
C LEU A 445 -10.52 17.37 1.23
N ASN A 446 -10.16 17.20 2.50
CA ASN A 446 -10.96 17.67 3.62
C ASN A 446 -10.91 19.20 3.65
N LEU A 447 -12.05 19.88 3.58
CA LEU A 447 -12.09 21.35 3.56
C LEU A 447 -11.51 21.97 4.83
N SER A 448 -11.51 21.23 5.95
CA SER A 448 -10.86 21.69 7.18
C SER A 448 -9.32 21.63 7.11
N ALA A 449 -8.76 20.83 6.20
CA ALA A 449 -7.31 20.67 5.98
C ALA A 449 -6.78 21.52 4.80
N ARG A 450 -7.59 22.46 4.28
CA ARG A 450 -7.25 23.31 3.12
C ARG A 450 -6.02 24.20 3.34
N HIS A 451 -5.64 24.46 4.59
CA HIS A 451 -4.46 25.24 4.97
C HIS A 451 -3.31 24.36 5.50
N GLY A 452 -3.29 23.08 5.12
CA GLY A 452 -2.33 22.09 5.59
C GLY A 452 -2.96 21.05 6.53
N ARG A 453 -2.21 19.97 6.79
CA ARG A 453 -2.70 18.79 7.54
C ARG A 453 -2.37 18.83 9.03
N GLU A 454 -1.59 19.82 9.43
CA GLU A 454 -1.13 20.06 10.80
C GLU A 454 -2.24 20.59 11.73
N ARG A 455 -3.31 21.14 11.15
CA ARG A 455 -4.43 21.71 11.89
C ARG A 455 -5.72 21.62 11.09
N ALA A 456 -6.85 21.59 11.79
CA ALA A 456 -8.17 21.69 11.19
C ALA A 456 -8.72 23.12 11.37
N VAL A 457 -9.03 23.79 10.27
CA VAL A 457 -9.66 25.12 10.27
C VAL A 457 -11.09 24.97 9.74
N PRO A 458 -12.13 25.19 10.56
CA PRO A 458 -13.51 25.15 10.07
C PRO A 458 -13.73 26.09 8.88
N TRP A 459 -14.63 25.71 7.98
CA TRP A 459 -15.12 26.61 6.95
C TRP A 459 -16.07 27.63 7.58
N GLU A 460 -16.02 28.89 7.16
CA GLU A 460 -16.99 29.90 7.58
C GLU A 460 -18.26 29.78 6.71
N PRO A 461 -19.43 29.41 7.27
CA PRO A 461 -20.65 29.22 6.49
C PRO A 461 -21.00 30.44 5.62
N GLY A 462 -21.25 30.19 4.33
CA GLY A 462 -21.54 31.20 3.31
C GLY A 462 -20.29 31.87 2.70
N ALA A 463 -19.08 31.59 3.21
CA ALA A 463 -17.85 32.11 2.64
C ALA A 463 -17.45 31.35 1.37
N THR A 464 -16.86 32.10 0.43
CA THR A 464 -16.23 31.58 -0.78
C THR A 464 -14.71 31.58 -0.62
N GLU A 465 -14.05 30.45 -0.84
CA GLU A 465 -12.59 30.35 -0.84
C GLU A 465 -12.08 29.54 -2.04
N ASP A 466 -10.83 29.81 -2.45
CA ASP A 466 -10.10 29.00 -3.41
C ASP A 466 -9.36 27.89 -2.67
N VAL A 467 -9.56 26.64 -3.06
CA VAL A 467 -8.83 25.47 -2.55
C VAL A 467 -8.01 24.82 -3.66
N GLU A 468 -6.91 24.19 -3.28
CA GLU A 468 -5.97 23.58 -4.22
C GLU A 468 -5.41 22.28 -3.64
N PHE A 469 -5.37 21.22 -4.46
CA PHE A 469 -4.82 19.93 -4.07
C PHE A 469 -4.37 19.10 -5.29
N GLU A 470 -3.42 18.21 -5.06
CA GLU A 470 -2.92 17.26 -6.05
C GLU A 470 -3.84 16.03 -6.14
N LEU A 471 -3.88 15.43 -7.32
CA LEU A 471 -4.41 14.09 -7.55
C LEU A 471 -3.23 13.10 -7.57
N ASN A 472 -3.52 11.82 -7.36
CA ASN A 472 -2.51 10.77 -7.39
C ASN A 472 -1.79 10.76 -8.74
N GLY A 473 -0.49 10.45 -8.72
CA GLY A 473 0.35 10.35 -9.90
C GLY A 473 -0.16 9.31 -10.90
N ILE A 474 0.05 9.56 -12.19
CA ILE A 474 -0.35 8.63 -13.23
C ILE A 474 0.54 8.78 -14.48
N GLY A 475 0.72 7.68 -15.21
CA GLY A 475 1.18 7.65 -16.59
C GLY A 475 0.05 7.14 -17.49
N HIS A 476 -0.58 8.01 -18.28
CA HIS A 476 -1.72 7.66 -19.14
C HIS A 476 -1.80 8.51 -20.41
N ALA A 477 -2.23 7.94 -21.53
CA ALA A 477 -2.43 8.62 -22.80
C ALA A 477 -3.92 8.69 -23.17
N PHE A 478 -4.46 9.91 -23.20
CA PHE A 478 -5.80 10.18 -23.70
C PHE A 478 -5.83 10.16 -25.23
N THR A 479 -6.79 9.44 -25.80
CA THR A 479 -6.90 9.28 -27.27
C THR A 479 -7.62 10.47 -27.93
N ALA A 480 -7.19 10.86 -29.13
CA ALA A 480 -7.91 11.87 -29.92
C ALA A 480 -9.37 11.46 -30.16
N GLY A 481 -10.29 12.41 -29.97
CA GLY A 481 -11.74 12.19 -30.05
C GLY A 481 -12.39 11.75 -28.74
N HIS A 482 -11.61 11.39 -27.71
CA HIS A 482 -12.10 11.23 -26.35
C HIS A 482 -12.34 12.58 -25.67
N ARG A 483 -12.83 12.54 -24.43
CA ARG A 483 -12.91 13.70 -23.54
C ARG A 483 -12.19 13.41 -22.23
N ILE A 484 -11.36 14.35 -21.79
CA ILE A 484 -10.89 14.38 -20.40
C ILE A 484 -12.05 14.92 -19.56
N ARG A 485 -12.51 14.13 -18.58
CA ARG A 485 -13.56 14.55 -17.66
C ARG A 485 -13.00 14.79 -16.27
N LEU A 486 -13.23 15.98 -15.71
CA LEU A 486 -13.11 16.23 -14.29
C LEU A 486 -14.50 16.03 -13.65
N ALA A 487 -14.64 15.00 -12.81
CA ALA A 487 -15.83 14.77 -12.01
C ALA A 487 -15.57 15.17 -10.54
N VAL A 488 -16.41 16.06 -10.01
CA VAL A 488 -16.30 16.59 -8.65
C VAL A 488 -17.47 16.11 -7.79
N SER A 489 -17.16 15.58 -6.60
CA SER A 489 -18.13 14.98 -5.68
C SER A 489 -17.95 15.54 -4.26
N SER A 490 -19.02 15.53 -3.46
CA SER A 490 -18.99 15.93 -2.03
C SER A 490 -18.94 14.73 -1.06
N ALA A 491 -19.05 13.52 -1.58
CA ALA A 491 -18.96 12.24 -0.88
C ALA A 491 -18.24 11.22 -1.76
N TYR A 492 -17.52 10.27 -1.13
CA TYR A 492 -16.78 9.23 -1.84
C TYR A 492 -16.61 7.96 -0.99
N TRP A 493 -17.72 7.42 -0.47
CA TRP A 493 -17.77 6.21 0.33
C TRP A 493 -17.74 4.94 -0.55
N PRO A 494 -17.04 3.87 -0.15
CA PRO A 494 -16.38 3.67 1.15
C PRO A 494 -14.94 4.16 1.22
N TRP A 495 -14.40 4.78 0.17
CA TRP A 495 -13.02 5.27 0.20
C TRP A 495 -12.77 6.30 1.30
N VAL A 496 -13.62 7.30 1.41
CA VAL A 496 -13.45 8.42 2.34
C VAL A 496 -14.59 8.45 3.34
N TRP A 497 -14.28 8.52 4.63
CA TRP A 497 -15.30 8.65 5.67
C TRP A 497 -16.06 9.98 5.52
N PRO A 498 -17.40 10.01 5.44
CA PRO A 498 -18.15 11.25 5.26
C PRO A 498 -18.01 12.18 6.48
N GLN A 499 -17.97 13.50 6.26
CA GLN A 499 -18.12 14.45 7.36
C GLN A 499 -19.57 14.49 7.85
N ALA A 500 -19.80 14.86 9.12
CA ALA A 500 -21.15 14.93 9.70
C ALA A 500 -22.10 15.84 8.88
N GLU A 501 -21.56 16.88 8.25
CA GLU A 501 -22.31 17.85 7.44
C GLU A 501 -22.20 17.59 5.91
N SER A 502 -21.59 16.47 5.48
CA SER A 502 -21.37 16.14 4.05
C SER A 502 -22.65 16.14 3.19
N GLY A 503 -23.82 15.96 3.80
CA GLY A 503 -25.11 16.03 3.11
C GLY A 503 -25.46 17.41 2.55
N ALA A 504 -24.83 18.49 3.02
CA ALA A 504 -25.07 19.84 2.51
C ALA A 504 -24.40 20.08 1.13
N GLY A 505 -23.24 19.46 0.89
CA GLY A 505 -22.44 19.71 -0.31
C GLY A 505 -21.79 21.11 -0.30
N PHE A 506 -21.45 21.60 -1.49
CA PHE A 506 -20.90 22.95 -1.68
C PHE A 506 -21.25 23.47 -3.08
N THR A 507 -21.24 24.79 -3.27
CA THR A 507 -21.33 25.41 -4.60
C THR A 507 -19.93 25.58 -5.18
N LEU A 508 -19.71 25.07 -6.38
CA LEU A 508 -18.48 25.24 -7.15
C LEU A 508 -18.67 26.36 -8.17
N ASP A 509 -17.81 27.38 -8.13
CA ASP A 509 -17.73 28.41 -9.17
C ASP A 509 -16.87 27.89 -10.32
N SER A 510 -17.53 27.45 -11.40
CA SER A 510 -16.91 26.85 -12.56
C SER A 510 -15.92 27.81 -13.24
N ALA A 511 -16.26 29.10 -13.35
CA ALA A 511 -15.41 30.08 -14.04
C ALA A 511 -14.13 30.43 -13.24
N GLY A 512 -14.16 30.24 -11.92
CA GLY A 512 -13.02 30.44 -11.02
C GLY A 512 -12.14 29.21 -10.81
N SER A 513 -12.46 28.08 -11.47
CA SER A 513 -11.85 26.77 -11.21
C SER A 513 -11.08 26.23 -12.41
N LEU A 514 -10.07 25.40 -12.16
CA LEU A 514 -9.24 24.79 -13.20
C LEU A 514 -8.73 23.40 -12.83
N LEU A 515 -8.45 22.62 -13.87
CA LEU A 515 -7.66 21.39 -13.85
C LEU A 515 -6.30 21.68 -14.49
N GLU A 516 -5.22 21.19 -13.91
CA GLU A 516 -3.87 21.25 -14.44
C GLU A 516 -3.33 19.83 -14.64
N LEU A 517 -2.89 19.53 -15.86
CA LEU A 517 -2.33 18.23 -16.23
C LEU A 517 -0.84 18.36 -16.58
N PRO A 518 0.05 17.50 -16.04
CA PRO A 518 1.45 17.43 -16.45
C PRO A 518 1.54 16.68 -17.79
N VAL A 519 1.50 17.43 -18.90
CA VAL A 519 1.49 16.87 -20.26
C VAL A 519 2.91 16.54 -20.71
N HIS A 520 3.13 15.30 -21.14
CA HIS A 520 4.41 14.76 -21.59
C HIS A 520 4.58 14.87 -23.12
N ALA A 521 5.75 15.31 -23.57
CA ALA A 521 6.13 15.37 -24.97
C ALA A 521 6.67 14.02 -25.47
N ARG A 522 5.89 13.33 -26.30
CA ARG A 522 6.14 11.97 -26.85
C ARG A 522 7.51 11.74 -27.52
N GLY A 523 8.22 12.78 -27.94
CA GLY A 523 9.38 12.69 -28.85
C GLY A 523 10.74 12.37 -28.20
N ASP A 524 10.88 12.49 -26.88
CA ASP A 524 12.21 12.64 -26.24
C ASP A 524 12.52 11.57 -25.16
N SER A 525 11.69 10.54 -25.02
CA SER A 525 11.93 9.49 -24.01
C SER A 525 12.92 8.42 -24.49
N SER A 526 13.84 8.01 -23.61
CA SER A 526 14.74 6.88 -23.90
C SER A 526 13.97 5.57 -24.03
N GLU A 527 14.42 4.67 -24.92
CA GLU A 527 13.89 3.31 -25.01
C GLU A 527 14.23 2.54 -23.72
N VAL A 528 13.22 1.93 -23.10
CA VAL A 528 13.36 1.15 -21.87
C VAL A 528 12.86 -0.26 -22.15
N ALA A 529 13.72 -1.24 -21.90
CA ALA A 529 13.43 -2.64 -22.07
C ALA A 529 13.86 -3.40 -20.81
N PHE A 530 13.15 -4.51 -20.55
CA PHE A 530 13.44 -5.39 -19.43
C PHE A 530 13.56 -6.82 -19.93
N GLU A 531 14.33 -7.63 -19.22
CA GLU A 531 14.31 -9.08 -19.41
C GLU A 531 12.94 -9.66 -19.01
N GLU A 532 12.67 -10.89 -19.44
CA GLU A 532 11.52 -11.65 -18.95
C GLU A 532 11.65 -11.95 -17.44
N PRO A 533 10.56 -11.94 -16.67
CA PRO A 533 10.58 -12.27 -15.25
C PRO A 533 11.09 -13.68 -15.02
N GLU A 534 12.00 -13.84 -14.05
CA GLU A 534 12.40 -15.15 -13.55
C GLU A 534 12.42 -15.21 -12.02
N GLN A 535 12.26 -16.42 -11.48
CA GLN A 535 12.23 -16.72 -10.05
C GLN A 535 12.88 -18.08 -9.76
N ALA A 536 13.25 -18.33 -8.51
CA ALA A 536 13.63 -19.68 -8.07
C ALA A 536 12.40 -20.60 -7.96
N GLU A 537 12.64 -21.89 -7.75
CA GLU A 537 11.58 -22.89 -7.59
C GLU A 537 10.63 -22.52 -6.44
N PRO A 538 9.31 -22.68 -6.62
CA PRO A 538 8.34 -22.40 -5.57
C PRO A 538 8.47 -23.40 -4.42
N LEU A 539 8.10 -22.97 -3.20
CA LEU A 539 8.14 -23.80 -1.99
C LEU A 539 7.30 -25.09 -2.09
N GLY A 540 6.31 -25.14 -2.99
CA GLY A 540 5.43 -26.31 -3.15
C GLY A 540 4.25 -26.34 -2.17
N VAL A 541 3.75 -25.16 -1.77
CA VAL A 541 2.51 -25.06 -0.99
C VAL A 541 1.33 -25.56 -1.82
N SER A 542 0.48 -26.40 -1.21
CA SER A 542 -0.74 -26.91 -1.84
C SER A 542 -1.99 -26.20 -1.31
N HIS A 543 -3.00 -26.08 -2.16
CA HIS A 543 -4.28 -25.46 -1.85
C HIS A 543 -5.38 -26.51 -2.00
N PRO A 544 -5.83 -27.15 -0.90
CA PRO A 544 -6.84 -28.18 -0.97
C PRO A 544 -8.16 -27.61 -1.49
N VAL A 545 -8.84 -28.38 -2.34
CA VAL A 545 -10.15 -28.00 -2.88
C VAL A 545 -11.18 -27.99 -1.76
N THR A 546 -11.85 -26.85 -1.58
CA THR A 546 -13.02 -26.73 -0.70
C THR A 546 -14.29 -27.09 -1.47
N LEU A 547 -15.26 -27.69 -0.79
CA LEU A 547 -16.58 -27.98 -1.37
C LEU A 547 -17.48 -26.73 -1.44
N ASP A 548 -17.17 -25.71 -0.65
CA ASP A 548 -17.91 -24.45 -0.61
C ASP A 548 -17.55 -23.57 -1.80
N GLU A 549 -18.56 -22.96 -2.42
CA GLU A 549 -18.34 -21.92 -3.43
C GLU A 549 -17.65 -20.71 -2.80
N PRO A 550 -16.61 -20.15 -3.44
CA PRO A 550 -15.94 -18.97 -2.93
C PRO A 550 -16.91 -17.79 -2.90
N ARG A 551 -16.78 -16.93 -1.88
CA ARG A 551 -17.56 -15.67 -1.84
C ARG A 551 -17.16 -14.79 -3.02
N PRO A 552 -18.08 -13.94 -3.51
CA PRO A 552 -17.69 -12.88 -4.43
C PRO A 552 -16.64 -11.98 -3.79
N GLU A 553 -15.57 -11.64 -4.51
CA GLU A 553 -14.53 -10.73 -4.01
C GLU A 553 -15.07 -9.35 -3.64
N ARG A 554 -16.10 -8.93 -4.36
CA ARG A 554 -16.77 -7.65 -4.18
C ARG A 554 -18.24 -7.82 -4.52
N LEU A 555 -19.11 -7.61 -3.54
CA LEU A 555 -20.57 -7.68 -3.70
C LEU A 555 -21.21 -6.38 -3.24
N VAL A 556 -21.95 -5.73 -4.13
CA VAL A 556 -22.71 -4.51 -3.83
C VAL A 556 -24.19 -4.88 -3.65
N VAL A 557 -24.75 -4.52 -2.50
CA VAL A 557 -26.15 -4.77 -2.14
C VAL A 557 -26.84 -3.44 -1.85
N ARG A 558 -28.00 -3.22 -2.46
CA ARG A 558 -28.86 -2.06 -2.19
C ARG A 558 -30.22 -2.51 -1.63
N ASP A 559 -30.49 -2.19 -0.38
CA ASP A 559 -31.83 -2.28 0.20
C ASP A 559 -32.60 -1.01 -0.20
N VAL A 560 -33.41 -1.13 -1.25
CA VAL A 560 -34.19 -0.01 -1.83
C VAL A 560 -35.19 0.58 -0.83
N ALA A 561 -35.78 -0.25 0.03
CA ALA A 561 -36.78 0.21 0.99
C ALA A 561 -36.16 1.02 2.13
N LYS A 562 -34.95 0.64 2.56
CA LYS A 562 -34.21 1.37 3.60
C LYS A 562 -33.33 2.49 3.05
N GLY A 563 -33.09 2.52 1.73
CA GLY A 563 -32.08 3.40 1.13
C GLY A 563 -30.68 3.10 1.65
N GLU A 564 -30.38 1.83 1.91
CA GLU A 564 -29.10 1.37 2.48
C GLU A 564 -28.27 0.68 1.42
N TRP A 565 -27.00 1.04 1.34
CA TRP A 565 -25.99 0.44 0.49
C TRP A 565 -25.00 -0.30 1.37
N ARG A 566 -24.68 -1.52 0.97
CA ARG A 566 -23.72 -2.38 1.63
C ARG A 566 -22.77 -2.95 0.60
N LEU A 567 -21.48 -2.73 0.81
CA LEU A 567 -20.41 -3.37 0.09
C LEU A 567 -19.82 -4.48 0.96
N GLU A 568 -19.81 -5.71 0.47
CA GLU A 568 -19.06 -6.83 1.05
C GLU A 568 -17.80 -7.07 0.22
N VAL A 569 -16.67 -7.26 0.89
CA VAL A 569 -15.37 -7.49 0.26
C VAL A 569 -14.73 -8.72 0.89
N ASP A 570 -14.46 -9.72 0.05
CA ASP A 570 -13.58 -10.85 0.38
C ASP A 570 -12.19 -10.53 -0.20
N PRO A 571 -11.16 -10.32 0.62
CA PRO A 571 -9.82 -9.99 0.15
C PRO A 571 -9.09 -11.14 -0.56
N ARG A 572 -9.59 -12.39 -0.47
CA ARG A 572 -8.97 -13.59 -1.03
C ARG A 572 -7.48 -13.73 -0.69
N TYR A 573 -7.11 -13.49 0.58
CA TYR A 573 -5.71 -13.55 1.03
C TYR A 573 -5.00 -14.90 0.82
N GLY A 574 -5.74 -16.00 0.71
CA GLY A 574 -5.15 -17.29 0.31
C GLY A 574 -5.89 -18.54 0.77
N GLY A 575 -6.93 -18.40 1.59
CA GLY A 575 -7.74 -19.52 2.07
C GLY A 575 -6.89 -20.55 2.82
N THR A 576 -7.22 -21.83 2.61
CA THR A 576 -6.45 -22.96 3.15
C THR A 576 -5.21 -23.26 2.32
N ARG A 577 -4.08 -23.40 3.01
CA ARG A 577 -2.77 -23.79 2.49
C ARG A 577 -2.19 -24.92 3.33
N VAL A 578 -1.53 -25.86 2.66
CA VAL A 578 -0.74 -26.91 3.32
C VAL A 578 0.70 -26.79 2.84
N TYR A 579 1.60 -26.56 3.80
CA TYR A 579 3.02 -26.36 3.57
C TYR A 579 3.77 -27.69 3.55
N PRO A 580 4.91 -27.78 2.83
CA PRO A 580 5.69 -29.02 2.73
C PRO A 580 6.21 -29.55 4.08
N ASP A 581 6.32 -28.67 5.08
CA ASP A 581 6.81 -29.02 6.41
C ASP A 581 5.73 -29.55 7.36
N GLY A 582 4.48 -29.67 6.89
CA GLY A 582 3.33 -30.18 7.65
C GLY A 582 2.38 -29.10 8.19
N LEU A 583 2.71 -27.80 8.07
CA LEU A 583 1.81 -26.74 8.53
C LEU A 583 0.54 -26.68 7.67
N GLU A 584 -0.61 -26.74 8.33
CA GLU A 584 -1.91 -26.40 7.77
C GLU A 584 -2.29 -24.99 8.24
N PHE A 585 -2.46 -24.07 7.29
CA PHE A 585 -2.84 -22.70 7.55
C PHE A 585 -4.16 -22.41 6.84
N THR A 586 -5.17 -21.96 7.58
CA THR A 586 -6.44 -21.51 7.00
C THR A 586 -6.71 -20.09 7.43
N GLU A 587 -7.02 -19.20 6.49
CA GLU A 587 -7.56 -17.87 6.80
C GLU A 587 -8.84 -17.60 6.02
N ASP A 588 -9.76 -16.90 6.68
CA ASP A 588 -10.99 -16.35 6.12
C ASP A 588 -11.17 -14.94 6.65
N ALA A 589 -11.59 -14.03 5.79
CA ALA A 589 -11.88 -12.65 6.14
C ALA A 589 -13.12 -12.15 5.40
N LEU A 590 -13.89 -11.27 6.04
CA LEU A 590 -14.99 -10.55 5.41
C LEU A 590 -14.99 -9.12 5.89
N GLU A 591 -14.93 -8.19 4.95
CA GLU A 591 -15.10 -6.77 5.21
C GLU A 591 -16.49 -6.33 4.74
N THR A 592 -17.12 -5.43 5.49
CA THR A 592 -18.43 -4.88 5.17
C THR A 592 -18.45 -3.38 5.40
N TYR A 593 -18.90 -2.64 4.40
CA TYR A 593 -19.05 -1.18 4.43
C TYR A 593 -20.51 -0.83 4.18
N THR A 594 -21.17 -0.17 5.12
CA THR A 594 -22.60 0.17 5.04
C THR A 594 -22.82 1.67 5.17
N ILE A 595 -23.73 2.22 4.37
CA ILE A 595 -24.18 3.61 4.46
C ILE A 595 -25.61 3.78 3.92
N ARG A 596 -26.33 4.79 4.40
CA ARG A 596 -27.63 5.21 3.86
C ARG A 596 -27.48 6.45 2.99
N GLU A 597 -28.25 6.51 1.89
CA GLU A 597 -28.05 7.49 0.80
C GLU A 597 -28.03 8.97 1.24
N ALA A 598 -28.77 9.30 2.31
CA ALA A 598 -28.95 10.68 2.79
C ALA A 598 -28.49 10.90 4.25
N ASP A 599 -27.76 9.96 4.83
CA ASP A 599 -27.34 10.02 6.24
C ASP A 599 -25.83 9.74 6.37
N PRO A 600 -24.97 10.78 6.44
CA PRO A 600 -23.53 10.59 6.62
C PRO A 600 -23.16 9.95 7.96
N LEU A 601 -24.04 9.95 8.97
CA LEU A 601 -23.79 9.34 10.28
C LEU A 601 -24.07 7.83 10.29
N SER A 602 -24.72 7.31 9.25
CA SER A 602 -24.97 5.88 9.09
C SER A 602 -23.77 5.07 8.61
N ALA A 603 -22.64 5.74 8.30
CA ALA A 603 -21.40 5.11 7.87
C ALA A 603 -20.91 4.08 8.90
N ARG A 604 -20.66 2.86 8.44
CA ARG A 604 -20.21 1.74 9.26
C ARG A 604 -19.22 0.87 8.48
N THR A 605 -18.11 0.52 9.11
CA THR A 605 -17.16 -0.48 8.61
C THR A 605 -17.06 -1.64 9.60
N ARG A 606 -16.97 -2.86 9.10
CA ARG A 606 -16.82 -4.07 9.90
C ARG A 606 -15.87 -5.03 9.20
N SER A 607 -15.02 -5.70 9.97
CA SER A 607 -14.11 -6.74 9.50
C SER A 607 -14.17 -7.91 10.47
N ASP A 608 -14.36 -9.11 9.94
CA ASP A 608 -14.33 -10.37 10.68
C ASP A 608 -13.21 -11.23 10.10
N TRP A 609 -12.36 -11.77 10.97
CA TRP A 609 -11.25 -12.66 10.60
C TRP A 609 -11.31 -13.97 11.36
N SER A 610 -10.88 -15.05 10.70
CA SER A 610 -10.60 -16.34 11.31
C SER A 610 -9.31 -16.91 10.73
N ILE A 611 -8.31 -17.15 11.57
CA ILE A 611 -7.02 -17.74 11.18
C ILE A 611 -6.77 -18.98 12.02
N ARG A 612 -6.59 -20.14 11.38
CA ARG A 612 -6.24 -21.41 12.03
C ARG A 612 -4.84 -21.84 11.61
N LEU A 613 -4.00 -22.17 12.59
CA LEU A 613 -2.69 -22.79 12.39
C LEU A 613 -2.70 -24.15 13.08
N HIS A 614 -2.45 -25.20 12.30
CA HIS A 614 -2.52 -26.58 12.75
C HIS A 614 -1.34 -27.38 12.21
N ARG A 615 -0.73 -28.21 13.06
CA ARG A 615 0.30 -29.17 12.66
C ARG A 615 -0.13 -30.56 13.09
N PRO A 616 -0.58 -31.45 12.20
CA PRO A 616 -1.08 -32.78 12.60
C PRO A 616 -0.08 -33.63 13.41
N GLU A 617 1.22 -33.41 13.21
CA GLU A 617 2.30 -34.08 13.90
C GLU A 617 2.58 -33.55 15.32
N LEU A 618 2.07 -32.36 15.63
CA LEU A 618 2.12 -31.74 16.95
C LEU A 618 0.69 -31.70 17.53
N ALA A 619 0.53 -31.76 18.85
CA ALA A 619 -0.78 -31.49 19.45
C ALA A 619 -1.06 -29.97 19.46
N TRP A 620 -0.96 -29.32 18.30
CA TRP A 620 -1.03 -27.86 18.12
C TRP A 620 -2.09 -27.51 17.08
N ASP A 621 -3.19 -26.94 17.54
CA ASP A 621 -4.33 -26.53 16.72
C ASP A 621 -4.88 -25.22 17.25
N THR A 622 -4.39 -24.10 16.74
CA THR A 622 -4.77 -22.79 17.26
C THR A 622 -5.68 -22.07 16.29
N THR A 623 -6.68 -21.37 16.82
CA THR A 623 -7.50 -20.47 16.01
C THR A 623 -7.58 -19.09 16.64
N VAL A 624 -7.32 -18.06 15.84
CA VAL A 624 -7.53 -16.65 16.16
C VAL A 624 -8.78 -16.19 15.43
N ARG A 625 -9.76 -15.67 16.16
CA ARG A 625 -10.91 -14.97 15.58
C ARG A 625 -10.89 -13.54 16.05
N THR A 626 -11.01 -12.60 15.11
CA THR A 626 -11.14 -11.20 15.45
C THR A 626 -12.36 -10.59 14.81
N ARG A 627 -12.95 -9.62 15.49
CA ARG A 627 -14.02 -8.77 14.96
C ARG A 627 -13.67 -7.33 15.27
N SER A 628 -13.68 -6.48 14.25
CA SER A 628 -13.43 -5.05 14.38
C SER A 628 -14.53 -4.26 13.69
N GLU A 629 -14.95 -3.16 14.29
CA GLU A 629 -16.04 -2.33 13.78
C GLU A 629 -15.84 -0.85 14.12
N ILE A 630 -16.21 0.02 13.18
CA ILE A 630 -16.29 1.47 13.37
C ILE A 630 -17.68 1.94 12.95
N THR A 631 -18.27 2.77 13.80
CA THR A 631 -19.43 3.61 13.47
C THR A 631 -19.15 5.05 13.89
N CYS A 632 -20.08 5.97 13.63
CA CYS A 632 -19.93 7.35 14.09
C CYS A 632 -21.25 7.95 14.55
N ASP A 633 -21.17 8.92 15.46
CA ASP A 633 -22.20 9.93 15.68
C ASP A 633 -21.69 11.31 15.24
N THR A 634 -22.37 12.39 15.58
CA THR A 634 -21.96 13.74 15.17
C THR A 634 -20.58 14.13 15.72
N GLU A 635 -20.22 13.66 16.91
CA GLU A 635 -19.04 14.09 17.66
C GLU A 635 -17.91 13.05 17.63
N ASP A 636 -18.24 11.76 17.69
CA ASP A 636 -17.30 10.66 17.91
C ASP A 636 -17.39 9.55 16.85
N PHE A 637 -16.23 8.98 16.53
CA PHE A 637 -16.10 7.60 16.07
C PHE A 637 -16.29 6.66 17.27
N ILE A 638 -16.97 5.55 17.03
CA ILE A 638 -17.22 4.51 18.03
C ILE A 638 -16.59 3.23 17.47
N ALA A 639 -15.46 2.84 18.05
CA ALA A 639 -14.70 1.66 17.67
C ALA A 639 -14.96 0.51 18.65
N SER A 640 -15.17 -0.70 18.12
CA SER A 640 -15.30 -1.93 18.89
C SER A 640 -14.40 -3.01 18.29
N ASN A 641 -13.63 -3.68 19.13
CA ASN A 641 -12.71 -4.74 18.73
C ASN A 641 -12.85 -5.94 19.67
N GLU A 642 -12.71 -7.15 19.14
CA GLU A 642 -12.74 -8.40 19.89
C GLU A 642 -11.70 -9.36 19.32
N VAL A 643 -10.98 -10.05 20.21
CA VAL A 643 -10.09 -11.16 19.88
C VAL A 643 -10.47 -12.36 20.73
N ILE A 644 -10.71 -13.50 20.08
CA ILE A 644 -10.95 -14.80 20.72
C ILE A 644 -9.91 -15.77 20.16
N CYS A 645 -9.11 -16.35 21.03
CA CYS A 645 -8.12 -17.35 20.66
C CYS A 645 -8.46 -18.70 21.29
N THR A 646 -8.36 -19.77 20.50
CA THR A 646 -8.54 -21.15 20.95
C THR A 646 -7.29 -21.99 20.69
N ASP A 647 -7.07 -22.99 21.53
CA ASP A 647 -6.15 -24.10 21.29
C ASP A 647 -6.95 -25.41 21.41
N GLY A 648 -7.02 -26.17 20.32
CA GLY A 648 -8.09 -27.14 20.07
C GLY A 648 -9.46 -26.50 20.21
N GLY A 649 -10.30 -27.09 21.06
CA GLY A 649 -11.64 -26.57 21.37
C GLY A 649 -11.72 -25.62 22.58
N GLU A 650 -10.61 -25.35 23.26
CA GLU A 650 -10.58 -24.54 24.49
C GLU A 650 -10.30 -23.07 24.16
N VAL A 651 -11.08 -22.15 24.73
CA VAL A 651 -10.78 -20.71 24.68
C VAL A 651 -9.65 -20.41 25.66
N VAL A 652 -8.50 -19.99 25.12
CA VAL A 652 -7.30 -19.70 25.92
C VAL A 652 -7.12 -18.21 26.17
N PHE A 653 -7.76 -17.36 25.36
CA PHE A 653 -7.76 -15.91 25.52
C PHE A 653 -9.01 -15.29 24.91
N HIS A 654 -9.57 -14.29 25.59
CA HIS A 654 -10.67 -13.46 25.09
C HIS A 654 -10.49 -12.05 25.60
N ARG A 655 -10.50 -11.07 24.69
CA ARG A 655 -10.44 -9.65 25.03
C ARG A 655 -11.32 -8.84 24.11
N THR A 656 -11.98 -7.84 24.69
CA THR A 656 -12.75 -6.84 23.96
C THR A 656 -12.24 -5.45 24.30
N TRP A 657 -12.38 -4.54 23.34
CA TRP A 657 -12.12 -3.13 23.51
C TRP A 657 -13.28 -2.32 22.93
N GLU A 658 -13.62 -1.23 23.60
CA GLU A 658 -14.55 -0.22 23.10
C GLU A 658 -13.93 1.15 23.33
N LYS A 659 -13.95 2.01 22.32
CA LYS A 659 -13.41 3.36 22.41
C LYS A 659 -14.29 4.35 21.66
N ARG A 660 -14.61 5.46 22.33
CA ARG A 660 -15.14 6.67 21.69
C ARG A 660 -13.99 7.62 21.42
N ILE A 661 -13.89 8.07 20.16
CA ILE A 661 -12.78 8.90 19.69
C ILE A 661 -13.39 10.07 18.95
N PRO A 662 -13.12 11.33 19.31
CA PRO A 662 -13.69 12.46 18.61
C PRO A 662 -13.46 12.38 17.09
N ARG A 663 -14.39 12.88 16.28
CA ARG A 663 -14.27 13.00 14.81
C ARG A 663 -13.59 14.28 14.37
N THR A 664 -13.57 15.26 15.26
CA THR A 664 -13.06 16.60 15.00
C THR A 664 -11.81 16.91 15.82
N ALA A 665 -10.68 17.22 15.15
CA ALA A 665 -9.46 17.64 15.85
C ALA A 665 -9.81 18.80 16.79
N GLY A 666 -9.46 18.68 18.07
CA GLY A 666 -9.77 19.70 19.07
C GLY A 666 -9.17 21.04 18.68
N GLN A 667 -9.91 22.12 18.99
CA GLN A 667 -9.46 23.51 18.84
C GLN A 667 -8.27 23.84 19.75
#